data_AF-A0A1E5MHI9-F1
#
_entry.id   AF-A0A1E5MHI9-F1
#
_cell.length_a   1.000
_cell.length_b   1.000
_cell.length_c   1.000
_cell.angle_alpha   90.00
_cell.angle_beta   90.00
_cell.angle_gamma   90.00
#
_symmetry.space_group_name_H-M   'P 1'
#
loop_
_entity.id
_entity.type
_entity.pdbx_description
1 polymer ?
#
loop_
_entity_poly.entity_id
_entity_poly.type
_entity_poly.pdbx_seq_one_letter_code
_entity_poly.pdbx_strand_id
1 'polypeptide(L)'
;MRTPALRVGAGIATGLALAAGVLTASPALAAVGDDDPTVGARVTSGPATGLAINEVESNGDDNDWVELVNTSSAPIDLSGWRFLDSDSTHTAYTLPAGSTVAAGGYLVVDEETTTRPGFGFGLGGADAVRLYDTSGTLTLRYAWTSHAVVTYGSCPDGSGTLVDTTASTKGAPNDCSSPVRINEVESQDGTPGDWVELTNVGTTTVDLGGYVLRDSEDDHAWTIPAGTTVAAGGFTVLDEAQFGFGLGKADSVRLFDPRGVRVDAYSWTAHAATTYGRNPDGAGEFAETAEPTKGAANRFTGVVTAEAWPGGPDETVLDAEGTFTGDLSGLDWTTSSTSRDGQLWAVQNGDGLLYHLAPDGKGGWAPTNAAGTDLRYADGSGTPDAEGVTVTADDPGAVYVSTERDNDVSKVSRPAVLRFATAAGAESTLRATDEWNLAADFPGLGANAGLEGVTWVSDAWLTERGFVDQHTGAAYAPASYPGHGDGLFFVGVEGTASVYAYALMDDGSFQRVATISTPFSLVAEVQFDPTLDALWVVCDEACSGRTALFDVQEGAFALASLYEAPANADRTLANEGFAISGRCVDGARATFYADDNDTNGASLRTGTHPCDATTEPGDGDGGTPAPGDGGTPAPGDGGTPTPTPGTGGSAPTPTPSVPGSPTAPVAPTEALTDANRGSVSAPDSVRAGSSVTITVGTRYAGQPVAVWLFSDARLLGTPTVAADGTVTVLVPADVSAGAHRLVVAALDGTVLGWTEVTVDPATGELAYTGADLTGGIAAALLLVTAGAGVLVVRRRRAGAARA
;
A
#
# COMPACT_ATOMS: atom_id res chain seq x y z
N MET A 1 -10.80 28.06 -88.53
CA MET A 1 -9.44 27.48 -88.59
C MET A 1 -9.41 26.19 -87.76
N ARG A 2 -8.27 25.50 -87.66
CA ARG A 2 -8.11 24.11 -87.17
C ARG A 2 -9.00 23.69 -85.98
N THR A 3 -9.78 22.63 -86.21
CA THR A 3 -10.27 21.63 -85.24
C THR A 3 -9.23 20.51 -85.06
N PRO A 4 -9.45 19.49 -84.20
CA PRO A 4 -10.10 19.45 -82.88
C PRO A 4 -9.01 19.02 -81.85
N ALA A 5 -9.13 18.15 -80.82
CA ALA A 5 -10.19 17.40 -80.11
C ALA A 5 -9.68 17.02 -78.71
N LEU A 6 -10.59 16.71 -77.78
CA LEU A 6 -10.36 15.72 -76.69
C LEU A 6 -11.65 14.90 -76.49
N ARG A 7 -11.56 13.60 -76.21
CA ARG A 7 -12.72 12.74 -75.91
C ARG A 7 -12.38 11.70 -74.84
N VAL A 8 -13.34 11.56 -73.92
CA VAL A 8 -13.65 10.48 -72.98
C VAL A 8 -13.02 9.10 -73.30
N GLY A 9 -12.47 8.45 -72.27
CA GLY A 9 -12.22 7.02 -72.23
C GLY A 9 -11.83 6.57 -70.81
N ALA A 10 -12.57 5.63 -70.22
CA ALA A 10 -12.22 4.99 -68.95
C ALA A 10 -11.45 3.68 -69.19
N GLY A 11 -10.61 3.25 -68.24
CA GLY A 11 -9.85 2.01 -68.35
C GLY A 11 -9.29 1.53 -67.01
N ILE A 12 -9.44 0.24 -66.74
CA ILE A 12 -8.92 -0.46 -65.56
C ILE A 12 -7.40 -0.67 -65.71
N ALA A 13 -6.65 -0.56 -64.62
CA ALA A 13 -5.22 -0.89 -64.58
C ALA A 13 -5.01 -2.21 -63.79
N THR A 14 -4.50 -3.23 -64.47
CA THR A 14 -4.22 -4.55 -63.89
C THR A 14 -2.76 -4.63 -63.42
N GLY A 15 -2.53 -5.09 -62.18
CA GLY A 15 -1.18 -5.40 -61.70
C GLY A 15 -0.61 -6.65 -62.37
N LEU A 16 0.70 -6.68 -62.62
CA LEU A 16 1.41 -7.86 -63.13
C LEU A 16 2.62 -8.17 -62.24
N ALA A 17 2.78 -9.45 -61.89
CA ALA A 17 3.90 -9.92 -61.08
C ALA A 17 5.12 -10.30 -61.93
N LEU A 18 6.30 -10.24 -61.33
CA LEU A 18 7.52 -10.92 -61.80
C LEU A 18 8.26 -11.46 -60.59
N ALA A 19 8.59 -12.75 -60.61
CA ALA A 19 9.25 -13.44 -59.52
C ALA A 19 10.68 -13.87 -59.91
N ALA A 20 11.59 -13.82 -58.95
CA ALA A 20 12.89 -14.47 -59.00
C ALA A 20 13.17 -15.09 -57.62
N GLY A 21 13.43 -16.38 -57.57
CA GLY A 21 13.63 -17.13 -56.33
C GLY A 21 15.07 -17.58 -56.12
N VAL A 22 15.46 -17.76 -54.86
CA VAL A 22 16.70 -18.41 -54.43
C VAL A 22 16.35 -19.42 -53.34
N LEU A 23 16.93 -20.61 -53.39
CA LEU A 23 16.75 -21.64 -52.35
C LEU A 23 17.68 -21.38 -51.16
N THR A 24 17.14 -21.47 -49.95
CA THR A 24 17.86 -21.89 -48.74
C THR A 24 17.04 -22.97 -48.02
N ALA A 25 17.68 -23.70 -47.10
CA ALA A 25 17.15 -24.97 -46.58
C ALA A 25 16.10 -24.81 -45.49
N SER A 26 15.22 -25.80 -45.35
CA SER A 26 14.30 -25.94 -44.22
C SER A 26 15.06 -26.29 -42.92
N PRO A 27 14.93 -25.50 -41.84
CA PRO A 27 15.12 -26.02 -40.49
C PRO A 27 13.94 -26.94 -40.10
N ALA A 28 14.06 -27.62 -38.96
CA ALA A 28 13.01 -28.50 -38.43
C ALA A 28 11.83 -27.71 -37.85
N LEU A 29 10.74 -28.41 -37.52
CA LEU A 29 9.64 -27.86 -36.72
C LEU A 29 10.18 -27.47 -35.33
N ALA A 30 10.08 -26.18 -35.01
CA ALA A 30 10.03 -25.66 -33.64
C ALA A 30 8.60 -25.14 -33.38
N ALA A 31 8.30 -24.77 -32.12
CA ALA A 31 6.93 -24.50 -31.68
C ALA A 31 6.25 -23.29 -32.37
N VAL A 32 4.92 -23.27 -32.29
CA VAL A 32 4.08 -22.09 -32.60
C VAL A 32 4.22 -21.09 -31.46
N GLY A 33 4.27 -19.79 -31.76
CA GLY A 33 4.43 -18.71 -30.77
C GLY A 33 3.12 -18.29 -30.10
N ASP A 34 3.26 -17.64 -28.94
CA ASP A 34 2.25 -17.48 -27.89
C ASP A 34 1.17 -16.38 -28.11
N ASP A 35 1.02 -15.84 -29.31
CA ASP A 35 0.17 -14.67 -29.64
C ASP A 35 -1.36 -14.95 -29.76
N ASP A 36 -1.92 -15.91 -29.00
CA ASP A 36 -3.38 -16.13 -28.88
C ASP A 36 -3.75 -16.62 -27.47
N PRO A 37 -4.41 -15.80 -26.61
CA PRO A 37 -4.79 -16.19 -25.25
C PRO A 37 -5.92 -17.25 -25.18
N THR A 38 -6.54 -17.66 -26.28
CA THR A 38 -7.87 -18.30 -26.28
C THR A 38 -8.00 -19.66 -26.97
N VAL A 39 -7.04 -20.57 -26.75
CA VAL A 39 -7.24 -22.02 -26.98
C VAL A 39 -6.65 -22.84 -25.83
N GLY A 40 -7.44 -23.50 -24.99
CA GLY A 40 -8.90 -23.42 -24.88
C GLY A 40 -9.41 -24.15 -23.64
N ALA A 41 -10.38 -23.55 -22.93
CA ALA A 41 -10.73 -23.93 -21.56
C ALA A 41 -11.25 -25.37 -21.36
N ARG A 42 -11.64 -26.09 -22.43
CA ARG A 42 -12.26 -27.42 -22.36
C ARG A 42 -11.79 -28.34 -23.49
N VAL A 43 -11.37 -29.56 -23.14
CA VAL A 43 -10.98 -30.60 -24.10
C VAL A 43 -12.21 -31.11 -24.85
N THR A 44 -12.22 -30.97 -26.18
CA THR A 44 -13.38 -31.28 -27.04
C THR A 44 -13.33 -32.64 -27.75
N SER A 45 -12.20 -33.36 -27.68
CA SER A 45 -12.05 -34.69 -28.28
C SER A 45 -10.97 -35.52 -27.58
N GLY A 46 -10.98 -36.84 -27.80
CA GLY A 46 -10.01 -37.77 -27.18
C GLY A 46 -10.46 -38.31 -25.80
N PRO A 47 -9.59 -39.04 -25.08
CA PRO A 47 -9.95 -39.72 -23.84
C PRO A 47 -10.30 -38.77 -22.69
N ALA A 48 -9.81 -37.53 -22.72
CA ALA A 48 -10.12 -36.49 -21.73
C ALA A 48 -11.24 -35.53 -22.17
N THR A 49 -12.10 -35.92 -23.12
CA THR A 49 -13.21 -35.07 -23.60
C THR A 49 -14.10 -34.63 -22.42
N GLY A 50 -14.18 -33.32 -22.18
CA GLY A 50 -14.90 -32.72 -21.06
C GLY A 50 -14.04 -32.32 -19.86
N LEU A 51 -12.73 -32.62 -19.84
CA LEU A 51 -11.80 -31.99 -18.91
C LEU A 51 -11.68 -30.50 -19.22
N ALA A 52 -11.63 -29.66 -18.19
CA ALA A 52 -11.44 -28.22 -18.27
C ALA A 52 -10.60 -27.70 -17.10
N ILE A 53 -10.01 -26.51 -17.25
CA ILE A 53 -9.54 -25.72 -16.09
C ILE A 53 -10.78 -25.07 -15.48
N ASN A 54 -10.93 -25.15 -14.16
CA ASN A 54 -12.11 -24.67 -13.46
C ASN A 54 -11.86 -23.40 -12.64
N GLU A 55 -10.80 -23.39 -11.84
CA GLU A 55 -10.45 -22.30 -10.94
C GLU A 55 -8.93 -22.24 -10.79
N VAL A 56 -8.36 -21.05 -10.65
CA VAL A 56 -6.92 -20.81 -10.41
C VAL A 56 -6.76 -19.80 -9.28
N GLU A 57 -5.93 -20.16 -8.31
CA GLU A 57 -5.40 -19.29 -7.28
C GLU A 57 -3.93 -19.02 -7.59
N SER A 58 -3.50 -17.79 -7.37
CA SER A 58 -2.11 -17.38 -7.54
C SER A 58 -1.68 -16.29 -6.54
N ASN A 59 -2.52 -15.94 -5.56
CA ASN A 59 -2.37 -14.71 -4.78
C ASN A 59 -2.82 -14.86 -3.31
N GLY A 60 -2.92 -16.10 -2.82
CA GLY A 60 -3.34 -16.40 -1.45
C GLY A 60 -2.15 -16.71 -0.55
N ASP A 61 -2.04 -16.00 0.59
CA ASP A 61 -0.92 -15.96 1.54
C ASP A 61 -0.35 -17.32 2.03
N ASP A 62 -1.06 -18.44 1.80
CA ASP A 62 -0.67 -19.79 2.23
C ASP A 62 -0.01 -20.64 1.12
N ASN A 63 -0.63 -20.79 -0.07
CA ASN A 63 -0.18 -21.65 -1.18
C ASN A 63 -0.97 -21.47 -2.50
N ASP A 64 -0.27 -21.60 -3.62
CA ASP A 64 -0.85 -21.63 -4.98
C ASP A 64 -1.59 -22.94 -5.33
N TRP A 65 -2.57 -22.87 -6.24
CA TRP A 65 -3.24 -24.07 -6.74
C TRP A 65 -4.09 -23.87 -8.01
N VAL A 66 -4.33 -24.98 -8.71
CA VAL A 66 -5.10 -25.04 -9.96
C VAL A 66 -6.13 -26.16 -9.88
N GLU A 67 -7.39 -25.88 -10.20
CA GLU A 67 -8.42 -26.90 -10.28
C GLU A 67 -8.79 -27.28 -11.72
N LEU A 68 -8.99 -28.58 -11.93
CA LEU A 68 -9.53 -29.18 -13.15
C LEU A 68 -10.91 -29.77 -12.89
N VAL A 69 -11.90 -29.46 -13.73
CA VAL A 69 -13.26 -30.06 -13.66
C VAL A 69 -13.50 -31.03 -14.82
N ASN A 70 -14.20 -32.13 -14.53
CA ASN A 70 -14.63 -33.11 -15.53
C ASN A 70 -16.13 -32.94 -15.83
N THR A 71 -16.43 -32.12 -16.84
CA THR A 71 -17.78 -31.85 -17.35
C THR A 71 -18.39 -33.00 -18.18
N SER A 72 -17.84 -34.21 -18.10
CA SER A 72 -18.31 -35.39 -18.84
C SER A 72 -19.07 -36.39 -17.96
N SER A 73 -19.68 -37.40 -18.58
CA SER A 73 -20.42 -38.48 -17.89
C SER A 73 -19.57 -39.71 -17.53
N ALA A 74 -18.24 -39.63 -17.67
CA ALA A 74 -17.30 -40.71 -17.35
C ALA A 74 -16.09 -40.17 -16.57
N PRO A 75 -15.44 -40.98 -15.71
CA PRO A 75 -14.21 -40.56 -15.05
C PRO A 75 -13.07 -40.39 -16.06
N ILE A 76 -12.22 -39.38 -15.86
CA ILE A 76 -11.04 -39.08 -16.68
C ILE A 76 -9.79 -39.34 -15.85
N ASP A 77 -8.88 -40.19 -16.34
CA ASP A 77 -7.61 -40.51 -15.66
C ASP A 77 -6.48 -39.61 -16.19
N LEU A 78 -5.86 -38.87 -15.26
CA LEU A 78 -4.75 -37.94 -15.49
C LEU A 78 -3.42 -38.46 -14.90
N SER A 79 -3.36 -39.73 -14.50
CA SER A 79 -2.14 -40.36 -13.99
C SER A 79 -0.97 -40.19 -14.96
N GLY A 80 0.12 -39.54 -14.52
CA GLY A 80 1.32 -39.28 -15.33
C GLY A 80 1.21 -38.13 -16.33
N TRP A 81 0.13 -37.34 -16.31
CA TRP A 81 0.07 -36.03 -16.98
C TRP A 81 1.01 -35.04 -16.30
N ARG A 82 1.39 -33.96 -16.99
CA ARG A 82 2.36 -32.98 -16.48
C ARG A 82 1.76 -31.58 -16.40
N PHE A 83 1.94 -30.93 -15.26
CA PHE A 83 1.55 -29.54 -14.99
C PHE A 83 2.81 -28.65 -14.96
N LEU A 84 2.68 -27.43 -15.46
CA LEU A 84 3.73 -26.43 -15.54
C LEU A 84 3.09 -25.02 -15.53
N ASP A 85 3.77 -24.06 -14.93
CA ASP A 85 3.58 -22.61 -15.07
C ASP A 85 3.99 -22.12 -16.47
N SER A 86 4.20 -20.81 -16.69
CA SER A 86 4.65 -20.25 -17.98
C SER A 86 6.14 -20.49 -18.27
N ASP A 87 7.03 -20.57 -17.26
CA ASP A 87 8.43 -20.86 -17.51
C ASP A 87 8.59 -22.31 -17.98
N SER A 88 9.44 -22.48 -18.99
CA SER A 88 9.74 -23.76 -19.61
C SER A 88 11.07 -24.36 -19.10
N THR A 89 11.76 -23.71 -18.16
CA THR A 89 12.91 -24.28 -17.44
C THR A 89 12.51 -25.00 -16.15
N HIS A 90 11.39 -24.61 -15.53
CA HIS A 90 10.83 -25.29 -14.35
C HIS A 90 10.58 -26.80 -14.54
N THR A 91 10.70 -27.54 -13.44
CA THR A 91 10.54 -29.01 -13.44
C THR A 91 9.06 -29.39 -13.34
N ALA A 92 8.41 -29.49 -14.50
CA ALA A 92 6.98 -29.79 -14.63
C ALA A 92 6.52 -30.95 -13.72
N TYR A 93 5.63 -30.63 -12.78
CA TYR A 93 5.02 -31.57 -11.83
C TYR A 93 4.28 -32.69 -12.56
N THR A 94 4.48 -33.94 -12.14
CA THR A 94 3.86 -35.11 -12.77
C THR A 94 2.77 -35.66 -11.87
N LEU A 95 1.53 -35.61 -12.33
CA LEU A 95 0.35 -36.02 -11.56
C LEU A 95 0.48 -37.51 -11.14
N PRO A 96 0.28 -37.83 -9.85
CA PRO A 96 0.55 -39.17 -9.33
C PRO A 96 -0.39 -40.25 -9.90
N ALA A 97 0.03 -41.51 -9.76
CA ALA A 97 -0.78 -42.65 -10.16
C ALA A 97 -2.06 -42.74 -9.31
N GLY A 98 -3.21 -42.59 -9.96
CA GLY A 98 -4.53 -42.52 -9.32
C GLY A 98 -5.22 -41.15 -9.40
N SER A 99 -4.59 -40.13 -10.01
CA SER A 99 -5.22 -38.83 -10.28
C SER A 99 -6.36 -38.94 -11.31
N THR A 100 -7.52 -39.41 -10.86
CA THR A 100 -8.72 -39.61 -11.69
C THR A 100 -9.81 -38.63 -11.27
N VAL A 101 -10.24 -37.77 -12.20
CA VAL A 101 -11.35 -36.83 -12.00
C VAL A 101 -12.67 -37.56 -12.22
N ALA A 102 -13.54 -37.61 -11.21
CA ALA A 102 -14.86 -38.24 -11.32
C ALA A 102 -15.77 -37.50 -12.32
N ALA A 103 -16.78 -38.19 -12.85
CA ALA A 103 -17.78 -37.56 -13.74
C ALA A 103 -18.57 -36.48 -13.00
N GLY A 104 -18.50 -35.22 -13.46
CA GLY A 104 -19.04 -34.06 -12.74
C GLY A 104 -18.29 -33.71 -11.46
N GLY A 105 -17.04 -34.15 -11.32
CA GLY A 105 -16.18 -33.85 -10.18
C GLY A 105 -14.97 -32.99 -10.55
N TYR A 106 -14.24 -32.61 -9.51
CA TYR A 106 -13.11 -31.69 -9.55
C TYR A 106 -11.81 -32.39 -9.12
N LEU A 107 -10.66 -31.84 -9.50
CA LEU A 107 -9.33 -32.23 -9.04
C LEU A 107 -8.46 -30.99 -8.89
N VAL A 108 -8.12 -30.67 -7.65
CA VAL A 108 -7.13 -29.65 -7.31
C VAL A 108 -5.72 -30.22 -7.51
N VAL A 109 -4.84 -29.38 -8.04
CA VAL A 109 -3.39 -29.54 -8.11
C VAL A 109 -2.82 -28.42 -7.24
N ASP A 110 -2.35 -28.78 -6.03
CA ASP A 110 -1.74 -27.86 -5.06
C ASP A 110 -0.22 -27.70 -5.29
N GLU A 111 0.35 -26.60 -4.82
CA GLU A 111 1.79 -26.40 -4.59
C GLU A 111 2.36 -27.42 -3.57
N GLU A 112 3.68 -27.66 -3.57
CA GLU A 112 4.35 -28.56 -2.62
C GLU A 112 4.52 -27.90 -1.25
N THR A 113 3.81 -28.43 -0.26
CA THR A 113 3.89 -27.99 1.13
C THR A 113 4.75 -28.95 1.96
N THR A 114 5.16 -28.51 3.15
CA THR A 114 5.85 -29.36 4.14
C THR A 114 5.07 -30.63 4.56
N THR A 115 3.78 -30.75 4.19
CA THR A 115 2.91 -31.89 4.55
C THR A 115 2.21 -32.58 3.36
N ARG A 116 2.27 -32.01 2.15
CA ARG A 116 1.59 -32.52 0.94
C ARG A 116 2.47 -32.32 -0.31
N PRO A 117 2.69 -33.35 -1.13
CA PRO A 117 3.42 -33.20 -2.39
C PRO A 117 2.57 -32.46 -3.43
N GLY A 118 3.21 -31.55 -4.16
CA GLY A 118 2.59 -30.68 -5.16
C GLY A 118 3.60 -30.23 -6.20
N PHE A 119 3.33 -29.12 -6.88
CA PHE A 119 4.31 -28.49 -7.77
C PHE A 119 5.29 -27.59 -7.00
N GLY A 120 6.55 -27.51 -7.46
CA GLY A 120 7.65 -26.85 -6.73
C GLY A 120 8.10 -25.55 -7.38
N PHE A 121 7.15 -24.67 -7.69
CA PHE A 121 7.30 -23.34 -8.28
C PHE A 121 6.04 -22.53 -7.91
N GLY A 122 6.12 -21.21 -7.82
CA GLY A 122 4.94 -20.37 -7.63
C GLY A 122 4.17 -20.12 -8.92
N LEU A 123 2.98 -19.52 -8.82
CA LEU A 123 2.18 -19.00 -9.93
C LEU A 123 2.22 -17.47 -9.93
N GLY A 124 2.95 -16.89 -10.87
CA GLY A 124 3.28 -15.46 -10.85
C GLY A 124 2.13 -14.53 -11.28
N GLY A 125 2.33 -13.23 -11.08
CA GLY A 125 1.35 -12.20 -11.45
C GLY A 125 1.05 -12.16 -12.96
N ALA A 126 2.05 -12.37 -13.82
CA ALA A 126 1.85 -12.55 -15.26
C ALA A 126 2.34 -13.94 -15.67
N ASP A 127 1.44 -14.94 -15.65
CA ASP A 127 1.80 -16.35 -15.73
C ASP A 127 0.72 -17.21 -16.43
N ALA A 128 0.96 -18.53 -16.57
CA ALA A 128 0.08 -19.43 -17.29
C ALA A 128 0.09 -20.89 -16.81
N VAL A 129 -1.08 -21.41 -16.44
CA VAL A 129 -1.34 -22.85 -16.34
C VAL A 129 -1.12 -23.53 -17.69
N ARG A 130 -0.28 -24.57 -17.72
CA ARG A 130 -0.09 -25.47 -18.88
C ARG A 130 -0.16 -26.94 -18.46
N LEU A 131 -1.09 -27.69 -19.04
CA LEU A 131 -1.29 -29.12 -18.74
C LEU A 131 -1.07 -30.00 -19.97
N TYR A 132 -0.13 -30.93 -19.87
CA TYR A 132 0.32 -31.83 -20.93
C TYR A 132 -0.09 -33.28 -20.64
N ASP A 133 -0.49 -34.02 -21.68
CA ASP A 133 -0.81 -35.45 -21.55
C ASP A 133 0.46 -36.33 -21.45
N THR A 134 0.26 -37.64 -21.25
CA THR A 134 1.36 -38.63 -21.18
C THR A 134 2.18 -38.78 -22.47
N SER A 135 1.77 -38.18 -23.59
CA SER A 135 2.54 -38.13 -24.83
C SER A 135 3.40 -36.86 -24.97
N GLY A 136 3.20 -35.88 -24.08
CA GLY A 136 3.79 -34.54 -24.14
C GLY A 136 2.97 -33.54 -24.96
N THR A 137 1.71 -33.83 -25.25
CA THR A 137 0.80 -32.92 -25.98
C THR A 137 0.15 -31.94 -25.00
N LEU A 138 0.39 -30.63 -25.18
CA LEU A 138 -0.33 -29.58 -24.46
C LEU A 138 -1.84 -29.72 -24.73
N THR A 139 -2.62 -29.87 -23.67
CA THR A 139 -4.02 -30.29 -23.73
C THR A 139 -4.97 -29.27 -23.11
N LEU A 140 -4.53 -28.55 -22.08
CA LEU A 140 -5.21 -27.37 -21.53
C LEU A 140 -4.16 -26.28 -21.26
N ARG A 141 -4.59 -25.02 -21.41
CA ARG A 141 -3.87 -23.85 -20.90
C ARG A 141 -4.83 -22.72 -20.52
N TYR A 142 -4.40 -21.90 -19.57
CA TYR A 142 -4.97 -20.59 -19.24
C TYR A 142 -3.81 -19.67 -18.89
N ALA A 143 -3.91 -18.38 -19.21
CA ALA A 143 -2.86 -17.39 -18.99
C ALA A 143 -3.48 -16.06 -18.56
N TRP A 144 -2.80 -15.35 -17.67
CA TRP A 144 -3.23 -14.08 -17.07
C TRP A 144 -2.07 -13.08 -17.06
N THR A 145 -2.37 -11.82 -16.74
CA THR A 145 -1.42 -10.69 -16.77
C THR A 145 -1.28 -9.96 -15.44
N SER A 146 -2.17 -10.28 -14.50
CA SER A 146 -2.15 -9.85 -13.09
C SER A 146 -2.69 -11.01 -12.25
N HIS A 147 -2.40 -11.01 -10.95
CA HIS A 147 -3.12 -11.84 -10.00
C HIS A 147 -4.65 -11.54 -10.03
N ALA A 148 -5.46 -12.51 -9.61
CA ALA A 148 -6.86 -12.27 -9.29
C ALA A 148 -6.99 -11.67 -7.88
N VAL A 149 -8.05 -10.89 -7.62
CA VAL A 149 -8.36 -10.38 -6.26
C VAL A 149 -8.80 -11.50 -5.31
N VAL A 150 -9.35 -12.59 -5.85
CA VAL A 150 -9.66 -13.82 -5.12
C VAL A 150 -9.15 -15.01 -5.94
N THR A 151 -9.91 -15.49 -6.93
CA THR A 151 -9.44 -16.54 -7.86
C THR A 151 -9.95 -16.26 -9.28
N TYR A 152 -9.31 -16.86 -10.29
CA TYR A 152 -9.84 -16.89 -11.66
C TYR A 152 -10.72 -18.13 -11.87
N GLY A 153 -12.04 -17.96 -11.82
CA GLY A 153 -13.05 -19.03 -11.91
C GLY A 153 -13.81 -19.07 -13.24
N SER A 154 -13.93 -20.26 -13.84
CA SER A 154 -14.71 -20.52 -15.05
C SER A 154 -16.21 -20.49 -14.75
N CYS A 155 -16.94 -19.56 -15.37
CA CYS A 155 -18.36 -19.34 -15.04
C CYS A 155 -19.29 -19.43 -16.26
N PRO A 156 -20.10 -20.50 -16.41
CA PRO A 156 -20.25 -21.67 -15.52
C PRO A 156 -19.11 -22.70 -15.64
N ASP A 157 -18.91 -23.49 -14.58
CA ASP A 157 -17.86 -24.50 -14.39
C ASP A 157 -17.40 -25.21 -15.68
N GLY A 158 -16.11 -25.11 -15.97
CA GLY A 158 -15.45 -25.78 -17.09
C GLY A 158 -16.06 -25.53 -18.48
N SER A 159 -16.82 -24.43 -18.64
CA SER A 159 -17.56 -24.13 -19.86
C SER A 159 -17.70 -22.64 -20.18
N GLY A 160 -17.61 -21.77 -19.18
CA GLY A 160 -17.45 -20.33 -19.34
C GLY A 160 -15.99 -19.88 -19.45
N THR A 161 -15.80 -18.59 -19.70
CA THR A 161 -14.52 -17.90 -19.50
C THR A 161 -14.15 -17.93 -18.02
N LEU A 162 -12.85 -17.96 -17.73
CA LEU A 162 -12.33 -17.66 -16.40
C LEU A 162 -12.40 -16.15 -16.19
N VAL A 163 -12.91 -15.74 -15.04
CA VAL A 163 -13.10 -14.35 -14.58
C VAL A 163 -12.82 -14.28 -13.09
N ASP A 164 -12.67 -13.08 -12.52
CA ASP A 164 -12.55 -12.89 -11.07
C ASP A 164 -13.78 -13.46 -10.34
N THR A 165 -13.55 -14.36 -9.38
CA THR A 165 -14.59 -14.82 -8.43
C THR A 165 -14.82 -13.79 -7.32
N THR A 166 -15.94 -13.91 -6.61
CA THR A 166 -16.16 -13.18 -5.34
C THR A 166 -15.91 -14.03 -4.09
N ALA A 167 -15.57 -15.32 -4.26
CA ALA A 167 -15.14 -16.22 -3.20
C ALA A 167 -14.37 -17.40 -3.81
N SER A 168 -13.28 -17.80 -3.14
CA SER A 168 -12.47 -18.98 -3.50
C SER A 168 -13.27 -20.27 -3.25
N THR A 169 -13.37 -21.15 -4.26
CA THR A 169 -14.27 -22.31 -4.27
C THR A 169 -13.58 -23.68 -4.37
N LYS A 170 -12.26 -23.71 -4.20
CA LYS A 170 -11.36 -24.89 -4.11
C LYS A 170 -12.04 -26.23 -3.73
N GLY A 171 -12.27 -27.10 -4.72
CA GLY A 171 -12.87 -28.43 -4.57
C GLY A 171 -14.39 -28.48 -4.73
N ALA A 172 -15.03 -27.39 -5.14
CA ALA A 172 -16.48 -27.19 -5.22
C ALA A 172 -16.88 -26.35 -6.46
N PRO A 173 -18.19 -26.22 -6.76
CA PRO A 173 -18.67 -25.40 -7.88
C PRO A 173 -18.40 -23.91 -7.67
N ASN A 174 -18.08 -23.20 -8.75
CA ASN A 174 -17.54 -21.84 -8.69
C ASN A 174 -18.53 -20.79 -8.17
N ASP A 175 -18.04 -19.80 -7.41
CA ASP A 175 -18.83 -18.63 -7.02
C ASP A 175 -18.98 -17.66 -8.21
N CYS A 176 -19.89 -18.02 -9.11
CA CYS A 176 -20.29 -17.20 -10.24
C CYS A 176 -21.27 -16.08 -9.84
N SER A 177 -21.07 -15.47 -8.69
CA SER A 177 -21.62 -14.15 -8.33
C SER A 177 -20.98 -13.07 -9.24
N SER A 178 -21.49 -11.84 -9.18
CA SER A 178 -20.96 -10.71 -9.96
C SER A 178 -20.05 -9.85 -9.08
N PRO A 179 -18.87 -9.41 -9.55
CA PRO A 179 -18.02 -8.44 -8.84
C PRO A 179 -18.56 -7.00 -8.93
N VAL A 180 -19.69 -6.77 -9.58
CA VAL A 180 -20.33 -5.46 -9.66
C VAL A 180 -20.96 -5.10 -8.31
N ARG A 181 -20.78 -3.86 -7.86
CA ARG A 181 -21.32 -3.30 -6.61
C ARG A 181 -22.01 -1.98 -6.89
N ILE A 182 -23.05 -1.66 -6.14
CA ILE A 182 -23.62 -0.31 -6.12
C ILE A 182 -22.66 0.55 -5.31
N ASN A 183 -22.20 1.67 -5.88
CA ASN A 183 -21.13 2.48 -5.29
C ASN A 183 -21.63 3.77 -4.66
N GLU A 184 -22.48 4.51 -5.37
CA GLU A 184 -23.03 5.79 -4.93
C GLU A 184 -24.49 5.95 -5.38
N VAL A 185 -25.31 6.63 -4.58
CA VAL A 185 -26.76 6.82 -4.83
C VAL A 185 -27.19 8.26 -4.50
N GLU A 186 -27.79 8.92 -5.47
CA GLU A 186 -28.48 10.22 -5.37
C GLU A 186 -29.99 10.00 -5.52
N SER A 187 -30.79 10.75 -4.76
CA SER A 187 -32.24 10.51 -4.66
C SER A 187 -33.10 11.75 -4.40
N GLN A 188 -32.55 12.97 -4.42
CA GLN A 188 -33.33 14.18 -4.13
C GLN A 188 -33.05 15.37 -5.05
N ASP A 189 -31.78 15.70 -5.29
CA ASP A 189 -31.38 16.95 -5.99
C ASP A 189 -30.37 16.69 -7.13
N GLY A 190 -30.35 15.45 -7.61
CA GLY A 190 -29.49 15.00 -8.69
C GLY A 190 -29.70 15.74 -10.01
N THR A 191 -28.61 15.90 -10.78
CA THR A 191 -28.63 16.45 -12.13
C THR A 191 -28.21 15.39 -13.15
N PRO A 192 -29.00 15.11 -14.21
CA PRO A 192 -30.27 15.75 -14.59
C PRO A 192 -31.52 15.27 -13.82
N GLY A 193 -31.36 14.27 -12.95
CA GLY A 193 -32.35 13.70 -12.05
C GLY A 193 -31.65 12.73 -11.09
N ASP A 194 -32.39 11.82 -10.45
CA ASP A 194 -31.81 10.77 -9.59
C ASP A 194 -30.80 9.90 -10.34
N TRP A 195 -29.86 9.26 -9.63
CA TRP A 195 -28.90 8.35 -10.27
C TRP A 195 -28.28 7.35 -9.31
N VAL A 196 -27.81 6.24 -9.90
CA VAL A 196 -27.14 5.13 -9.23
C VAL A 196 -25.82 4.88 -9.96
N GLU A 197 -24.72 4.87 -9.22
CA GLU A 197 -23.45 4.40 -9.74
C GLU A 197 -23.19 2.94 -9.38
N LEU A 198 -22.63 2.21 -10.34
CA LEU A 198 -22.06 0.88 -10.16
C LEU A 198 -20.54 0.95 -10.29
N THR A 199 -19.82 0.25 -9.41
CA THR A 199 -18.38 -0.04 -9.54
C THR A 199 -18.16 -1.55 -9.73
N ASN A 200 -16.93 -1.94 -10.03
CA ASN A 200 -16.53 -3.32 -10.29
C ASN A 200 -15.23 -3.65 -9.54
N VAL A 201 -15.32 -4.54 -8.55
CA VAL A 201 -14.18 -4.91 -7.69
C VAL A 201 -13.32 -6.06 -8.25
N GLY A 202 -13.56 -6.50 -9.50
CA GLY A 202 -12.73 -7.49 -10.21
C GLY A 202 -11.70 -6.86 -11.14
N THR A 203 -10.67 -7.63 -11.53
CA THR A 203 -9.61 -7.22 -12.48
C THR A 203 -10.07 -7.16 -13.94
N THR A 204 -11.27 -7.65 -14.25
CA THR A 204 -11.80 -7.72 -15.63
C THR A 204 -13.08 -6.89 -15.86
N THR A 205 -13.20 -6.28 -17.04
CA THR A 205 -14.36 -5.46 -17.45
C THR A 205 -15.64 -6.30 -17.58
N VAL A 206 -16.73 -5.89 -16.92
CA VAL A 206 -18.02 -6.59 -16.93
C VAL A 206 -19.01 -5.93 -17.91
N ASP A 207 -19.66 -6.75 -18.76
CA ASP A 207 -20.86 -6.35 -19.50
C ASP A 207 -22.09 -6.42 -18.58
N LEU A 208 -22.73 -5.27 -18.39
CA LEU A 208 -23.94 -5.10 -17.59
C LEU A 208 -25.22 -5.39 -18.40
N GLY A 209 -25.10 -5.72 -19.69
CA GLY A 209 -26.20 -6.03 -20.57
C GLY A 209 -27.14 -7.12 -20.03
N GLY A 210 -28.38 -6.74 -19.74
CA GLY A 210 -29.40 -7.66 -19.22
C GLY A 210 -29.48 -7.76 -17.69
N TYR A 211 -28.61 -7.08 -16.94
CA TYR A 211 -28.81 -6.85 -15.50
C TYR A 211 -30.10 -6.05 -15.28
N VAL A 212 -30.68 -6.10 -14.08
CA VAL A 212 -31.92 -5.39 -13.73
C VAL A 212 -31.72 -4.53 -12.49
N LEU A 213 -31.94 -3.23 -12.65
CA LEU A 213 -32.03 -2.25 -11.58
C LEU A 213 -33.49 -2.15 -11.09
N ARG A 214 -33.70 -2.03 -9.78
CA ARG A 214 -35.00 -1.74 -9.15
C ARG A 214 -34.84 -0.78 -7.98
N ASP A 215 -35.90 -0.05 -7.65
CA ASP A 215 -36.05 0.61 -6.34
C ASP A 215 -36.68 -0.37 -5.31
N SER A 216 -37.40 0.05 -4.26
CA SER A 216 -38.07 -0.89 -3.34
C SER A 216 -39.22 -1.71 -3.96
N GLU A 217 -39.82 -1.23 -5.05
CA GLU A 217 -40.96 -1.83 -5.70
C GLU A 217 -40.51 -2.90 -6.73
N ASP A 218 -41.22 -4.03 -6.80
CA ASP A 218 -40.81 -5.16 -7.66
C ASP A 218 -41.23 -5.00 -9.15
N ASP A 219 -42.17 -4.10 -9.44
CA ASP A 219 -42.58 -3.73 -10.80
C ASP A 219 -41.90 -2.46 -11.35
N HIS A 220 -41.22 -1.69 -10.50
CA HIS A 220 -40.22 -0.71 -10.90
C HIS A 220 -38.90 -1.42 -11.26
N ALA A 221 -38.84 -1.96 -12.48
CA ALA A 221 -37.72 -2.78 -12.94
C ALA A 221 -37.22 -2.34 -14.32
N TRP A 222 -35.96 -1.92 -14.38
CA TRP A 222 -35.28 -1.53 -15.61
C TRP A 222 -34.17 -2.50 -15.98
N THR A 223 -34.19 -3.01 -17.21
CA THR A 223 -33.13 -3.87 -17.74
C THR A 223 -32.04 -3.02 -18.39
N ILE A 224 -30.82 -3.14 -17.91
CA ILE A 224 -29.65 -2.41 -18.43
C ILE A 224 -29.41 -2.82 -19.90
N PRO A 225 -29.26 -1.86 -20.83
CA PRO A 225 -29.00 -2.14 -22.25
C PRO A 225 -27.73 -2.95 -22.52
N ALA A 226 -27.75 -3.78 -23.55
CA ALA A 226 -26.59 -4.54 -23.99
C ALA A 226 -25.47 -3.61 -24.48
N GLY A 227 -24.23 -3.85 -24.03
CA GLY A 227 -23.08 -3.01 -24.34
C GLY A 227 -22.84 -1.84 -23.37
N THR A 228 -23.63 -1.74 -22.29
CA THR A 228 -23.23 -0.97 -21.11
C THR A 228 -22.20 -1.80 -20.34
N THR A 229 -20.99 -1.28 -20.13
CA THR A 229 -19.87 -2.00 -19.51
C THR A 229 -19.23 -1.20 -18.40
N VAL A 230 -18.83 -1.86 -17.32
CA VAL A 230 -18.04 -1.26 -16.22
C VAL A 230 -16.62 -1.86 -16.24
N ALA A 231 -15.60 -1.00 -16.30
CA ALA A 231 -14.20 -1.42 -16.33
C ALA A 231 -13.74 -1.96 -14.97
N ALA A 232 -12.61 -2.67 -14.93
CA ALA A 232 -11.97 -3.06 -13.67
C ALA A 232 -11.64 -1.83 -12.82
N GLY A 233 -12.05 -1.81 -11.54
CA GLY A 233 -11.94 -0.65 -10.65
C GLY A 233 -12.68 0.62 -11.11
N GLY A 234 -13.45 0.55 -12.21
CA GLY A 234 -14.07 1.69 -12.85
C GLY A 234 -15.53 1.87 -12.46
N PHE A 235 -16.05 3.06 -12.73
CA PHE A 235 -17.42 3.47 -12.37
C PHE A 235 -18.34 3.48 -13.60
N THR A 236 -19.63 3.25 -13.40
CA THR A 236 -20.67 3.32 -14.44
C THR A 236 -21.97 3.84 -13.86
N VAL A 237 -22.38 5.00 -14.33
CA VAL A 237 -23.53 5.76 -13.82
C VAL A 237 -24.80 5.42 -14.61
N LEU A 238 -25.90 5.26 -13.89
CA LEU A 238 -27.25 5.02 -14.38
C LEU A 238 -28.15 6.19 -13.95
N ASP A 239 -28.73 6.94 -14.89
CA ASP A 239 -29.59 8.11 -14.63
C ASP A 239 -31.09 7.76 -14.62
N GLU A 240 -31.90 8.49 -13.83
CA GLU A 240 -33.37 8.41 -13.77
C GLU A 240 -34.02 8.41 -15.17
N ALA A 241 -33.50 9.25 -16.07
CA ALA A 241 -33.96 9.37 -17.45
C ALA A 241 -33.76 8.09 -18.30
N GLN A 242 -32.93 7.16 -17.82
CA GLN A 242 -32.75 5.82 -18.40
C GLN A 242 -33.70 4.80 -17.76
N PHE A 243 -33.75 4.74 -16.41
CA PHE A 243 -34.52 3.71 -15.70
C PHE A 243 -36.02 4.00 -15.55
N GLY A 244 -36.44 5.26 -15.58
CA GLY A 244 -37.83 5.67 -15.78
C GLY A 244 -38.73 5.67 -14.54
N PHE A 245 -38.14 5.52 -13.36
CA PHE A 245 -38.73 5.72 -12.03
C PHE A 245 -37.75 6.59 -11.22
N GLY A 246 -38.21 7.22 -10.14
CA GLY A 246 -37.37 8.06 -9.25
C GLY A 246 -37.16 7.39 -7.90
N LEU A 247 -36.09 7.75 -7.21
CA LEU A 247 -35.66 7.15 -5.95
C LEU A 247 -36.24 7.91 -4.75
N GLY A 248 -37.09 7.23 -3.98
CA GLY A 248 -37.89 7.82 -2.91
C GLY A 248 -37.11 8.16 -1.64
N LYS A 249 -37.74 8.92 -0.74
CA LYS A 249 -37.16 9.33 0.54
C LYS A 249 -36.80 8.17 1.49
N ALA A 250 -37.56 7.08 1.44
CA ALA A 250 -37.37 5.92 2.30
C ALA A 250 -37.59 4.70 1.41
N ASP A 251 -36.50 4.25 0.81
CA ASP A 251 -36.48 3.43 -0.40
C ASP A 251 -35.19 2.57 -0.41
N SER A 252 -34.97 1.85 -1.50
CA SER A 252 -33.80 1.03 -1.74
C SER A 252 -33.35 1.15 -3.19
N VAL A 253 -32.12 0.77 -3.48
CA VAL A 253 -31.74 0.34 -4.83
C VAL A 253 -31.27 -1.11 -4.78
N ARG A 254 -31.70 -1.91 -5.74
CA ARG A 254 -31.46 -3.36 -5.80
C ARG A 254 -30.98 -3.74 -7.20
N LEU A 255 -29.77 -4.29 -7.30
CA LEU A 255 -29.18 -4.76 -8.55
C LEU A 255 -29.34 -6.29 -8.65
N PHE A 256 -29.81 -6.76 -9.80
CA PHE A 256 -29.95 -8.18 -10.12
C PHE A 256 -29.20 -8.51 -11.41
N ASP A 257 -28.68 -9.73 -11.51
CA ASP A 257 -28.04 -10.25 -12.72
C ASP A 257 -29.07 -10.74 -13.77
N PRO A 258 -28.64 -11.13 -14.98
CA PRO A 258 -29.53 -11.68 -16.00
C PRO A 258 -30.18 -13.03 -15.66
N ARG A 259 -29.77 -13.70 -14.57
CA ARG A 259 -30.37 -14.94 -14.04
C ARG A 259 -31.46 -14.65 -13.00
N GLY A 260 -31.59 -13.40 -12.53
CA GLY A 260 -32.50 -12.98 -11.47
C GLY A 260 -31.95 -13.15 -10.05
N VAL A 261 -30.64 -13.41 -9.90
CA VAL A 261 -29.95 -13.40 -8.60
C VAL A 261 -29.67 -11.94 -8.23
N ARG A 262 -29.92 -11.56 -6.96
CA ARG A 262 -29.57 -10.23 -6.48
C ARG A 262 -28.06 -10.15 -6.27
N VAL A 263 -27.42 -9.21 -6.95
CA VAL A 263 -25.97 -8.94 -6.87
C VAL A 263 -25.67 -8.07 -5.66
N ASP A 264 -26.38 -6.95 -5.52
CA ASP A 264 -26.17 -5.98 -4.45
C ASP A 264 -27.48 -5.23 -4.13
N ALA A 265 -27.55 -4.60 -2.96
CA ALA A 265 -28.62 -3.68 -2.61
C ALA A 265 -28.22 -2.71 -1.49
N TYR A 266 -28.70 -1.47 -1.58
CA TYR A 266 -28.66 -0.49 -0.50
C TYR A 266 -30.07 -0.02 -0.13
N SER A 267 -30.29 0.52 1.09
CA SER A 267 -31.61 0.97 1.56
C SER A 267 -31.48 2.07 2.61
N TRP A 268 -32.31 3.11 2.50
CA TRP A 268 -32.27 4.32 3.33
C TRP A 268 -33.65 4.71 3.87
N THR A 269 -33.69 5.65 4.82
CA THR A 269 -34.93 6.11 5.49
C THR A 269 -35.18 7.62 5.41
N ALA A 270 -34.17 8.35 4.93
CA ALA A 270 -34.24 9.71 4.42
C ALA A 270 -33.29 9.80 3.21
N HIS A 271 -33.43 10.82 2.37
CA HIS A 271 -32.36 11.20 1.45
C HIS A 271 -31.13 11.66 2.27
N ALA A 272 -29.94 11.49 1.69
CA ALA A 272 -28.71 12.13 2.17
C ALA A 272 -28.82 13.67 2.05
N ALA A 273 -27.94 14.40 2.73
CA ALA A 273 -27.73 15.84 2.46
C ALA A 273 -26.93 16.09 1.16
N THR A 274 -26.20 15.06 0.72
CA THR A 274 -25.41 14.96 -0.52
C THR A 274 -25.86 13.68 -1.24
N THR A 275 -25.06 12.61 -1.18
CA THR A 275 -25.37 11.28 -1.71
C THR A 275 -25.02 10.21 -0.67
N TYR A 276 -25.48 8.97 -0.89
CA TYR A 276 -25.00 7.82 -0.15
C TYR A 276 -23.94 7.07 -0.95
N GLY A 277 -22.69 7.09 -0.48
CA GLY A 277 -21.53 6.44 -1.12
C GLY A 277 -20.89 5.37 -0.24
N ARG A 278 -20.22 4.38 -0.83
CA ARG A 278 -19.45 3.37 -0.07
C ARG A 278 -18.09 3.91 0.37
N ASN A 279 -17.67 3.57 1.60
CA ASN A 279 -16.38 3.95 2.15
C ASN A 279 -15.60 2.74 2.69
N PRO A 280 -14.56 2.23 1.99
CA PRO A 280 -14.10 2.61 0.66
C PRO A 280 -15.06 2.15 -0.47
N ASP A 281 -14.81 2.59 -1.71
CA ASP A 281 -15.58 2.22 -2.90
C ASP A 281 -15.73 0.70 -3.06
N GLY A 282 -16.92 0.26 -3.49
CA GLY A 282 -17.26 -1.14 -3.80
C GLY A 282 -17.34 -2.11 -2.61
N ALA A 283 -16.42 -2.02 -1.65
CA ALA A 283 -16.29 -2.94 -0.51
C ALA A 283 -16.89 -2.39 0.80
N GLY A 284 -16.87 -1.07 0.98
CA GLY A 284 -17.24 -0.42 2.24
C GLY A 284 -18.73 -0.31 2.54
N GLU A 285 -19.04 0.05 3.78
CA GLU A 285 -20.39 0.45 4.20
C GLU A 285 -20.79 1.79 3.57
N PHE A 286 -22.10 2.00 3.40
CA PHE A 286 -22.63 3.25 2.87
C PHE A 286 -22.66 4.36 3.93
N ALA A 287 -22.11 5.53 3.58
CA ALA A 287 -22.10 6.75 4.38
C ALA A 287 -22.55 7.96 3.54
N GLU A 288 -22.81 9.09 4.19
CA GLU A 288 -23.08 10.37 3.52
C GLU A 288 -21.77 10.97 2.99
N THR A 289 -21.71 11.29 1.70
CA THR A 289 -20.52 11.83 1.02
C THR A 289 -20.25 13.30 1.38
N ALA A 290 -19.02 13.76 1.19
CA ALA A 290 -18.66 15.18 1.30
C ALA A 290 -19.22 16.00 0.12
N GLU A 291 -19.26 15.40 -1.06
CA GLU A 291 -19.80 15.96 -2.31
C GLU A 291 -20.25 14.81 -3.23
N PRO A 292 -21.24 15.01 -4.12
CA PRO A 292 -21.63 13.97 -5.09
C PRO A 292 -20.50 13.65 -6.07
N THR A 293 -20.07 12.38 -6.14
CA THR A 293 -18.82 11.96 -6.82
C THR A 293 -19.03 11.30 -8.20
N LYS A 294 -20.28 11.12 -8.62
CA LYS A 294 -20.79 10.76 -9.97
C LYS A 294 -19.72 10.54 -11.07
N GLY A 295 -19.23 9.32 -11.18
CA GLY A 295 -18.25 8.86 -12.17
C GLY A 295 -16.81 8.76 -11.65
N ALA A 296 -16.60 8.90 -10.34
CA ALA A 296 -15.30 8.88 -9.68
C ALA A 296 -15.41 8.30 -8.25
N ALA A 297 -14.25 8.05 -7.63
CA ALA A 297 -14.15 7.50 -6.27
C ALA A 297 -14.86 8.37 -5.22
N ASN A 298 -15.55 7.73 -4.27
CA ASN A 298 -16.33 8.43 -3.24
C ASN A 298 -15.45 9.29 -2.32
N ARG A 299 -15.96 10.47 -1.93
CA ARG A 299 -15.28 11.42 -1.03
C ARG A 299 -16.06 11.59 0.26
N PHE A 300 -15.35 11.61 1.40
CA PHE A 300 -15.95 11.72 2.74
C PHE A 300 -15.21 12.74 3.62
N THR A 301 -15.95 13.47 4.45
CA THR A 301 -15.36 14.49 5.33
C THR A 301 -14.42 13.86 6.36
N GLY A 302 -13.14 14.22 6.31
CA GLY A 302 -12.10 13.67 7.20
C GLY A 302 -11.46 12.39 6.70
N VAL A 303 -11.83 11.89 5.51
CA VAL A 303 -11.06 10.85 4.80
C VAL A 303 -10.13 11.55 3.81
N VAL A 304 -8.85 11.19 3.83
CA VAL A 304 -7.87 11.64 2.84
C VAL A 304 -7.94 10.67 1.66
N THR A 305 -8.47 11.13 0.52
CA THR A 305 -8.34 10.42 -0.76
C THR A 305 -7.02 10.82 -1.41
N ALA A 306 -6.23 9.85 -1.88
CA ALA A 306 -5.03 10.12 -2.65
C ALA A 306 -5.39 10.70 -4.03
N GLU A 307 -4.68 11.75 -4.46
CA GLU A 307 -4.75 12.29 -5.82
C GLU A 307 -3.85 11.48 -6.76
N ALA A 308 -4.11 11.52 -8.07
CA ALA A 308 -3.20 10.90 -9.04
C ALA A 308 -1.84 11.61 -9.05
N TRP A 309 -0.75 10.85 -9.17
CA TRP A 309 0.61 11.41 -9.26
C TRP A 309 0.69 12.53 -10.32
N PRO A 310 1.17 13.74 -9.96
CA PRO A 310 1.07 14.92 -10.84
C PRO A 310 2.11 14.95 -11.96
N GLY A 311 3.06 14.01 -11.99
CA GLY A 311 4.14 13.94 -12.97
C GLY A 311 3.96 12.92 -14.08
N GLY A 312 5.07 12.40 -14.61
CA GLY A 312 5.05 11.32 -15.60
C GLY A 312 4.45 10.03 -15.01
N PRO A 313 3.74 9.22 -15.81
CA PRO A 313 3.10 8.01 -15.32
C PRO A 313 4.08 6.87 -15.08
N ASP A 314 5.25 6.91 -15.72
CA ASP A 314 6.23 5.82 -15.73
C ASP A 314 7.25 5.98 -14.61
N GLU A 315 7.60 4.84 -14.00
CA GLU A 315 8.77 4.66 -13.17
C GLU A 315 9.71 3.69 -13.87
N THR A 316 11.00 4.03 -13.97
CA THR A 316 11.94 3.33 -14.85
C THR A 316 13.28 3.05 -14.16
N VAL A 317 13.79 1.82 -14.31
CA VAL A 317 15.13 1.41 -13.85
C VAL A 317 16.20 2.34 -14.42
N LEU A 318 17.13 2.75 -13.56
CA LEU A 318 18.11 3.82 -13.81
C LEU A 318 19.57 3.33 -13.74
N ASP A 319 19.83 2.25 -13.01
CA ASP A 319 21.10 1.56 -12.94
C ASP A 319 21.15 0.35 -13.91
N ALA A 320 22.01 -0.63 -13.65
CA ALA A 320 22.18 -1.82 -14.48
C ALA A 320 22.36 -3.06 -13.59
N GLU A 321 21.86 -4.22 -14.05
CA GLU A 321 21.83 -5.49 -13.30
C GLU A 321 23.09 -5.74 -12.43
N GLY A 322 22.93 -5.67 -11.11
CA GLY A 322 24.02 -5.82 -10.13
C GLY A 322 25.00 -4.64 -10.07
N THR A 323 24.51 -3.39 -10.13
CA THR A 323 25.33 -2.18 -9.92
C THR A 323 25.73 -2.00 -8.45
N PHE A 324 24.85 -2.40 -7.54
CA PHE A 324 25.05 -2.38 -6.09
C PHE A 324 25.34 -3.81 -5.58
N THR A 325 25.86 -3.94 -4.35
CA THR A 325 26.22 -5.26 -3.76
C THR A 325 25.04 -5.96 -3.09
N GLY A 326 23.96 -5.23 -2.88
CA GLY A 326 22.70 -5.59 -2.29
C GLY A 326 21.83 -4.35 -2.29
N ASP A 327 20.84 -4.35 -1.43
CA ASP A 327 19.60 -3.60 -1.58
C ASP A 327 19.74 -2.12 -1.16
N LEU A 328 19.15 -1.19 -1.92
CA LEU A 328 19.22 0.25 -1.61
C LEU A 328 17.93 0.70 -0.92
N SER A 329 18.13 1.33 0.24
CA SER A 329 17.11 2.11 0.93
C SER A 329 17.37 3.61 0.67
N GLY A 330 17.38 4.47 1.69
CA GLY A 330 17.41 5.95 1.60
C GLY A 330 18.25 6.65 0.51
N LEU A 331 17.72 7.77 0.01
CA LEU A 331 18.31 8.59 -1.08
C LEU A 331 18.32 10.10 -0.76
N ASP A 332 19.35 10.81 -1.23
CA ASP A 332 19.39 12.28 -1.25
C ASP A 332 19.95 12.82 -2.57
N TRP A 333 19.42 13.95 -3.05
CA TRP A 333 19.93 14.67 -4.23
C TRP A 333 20.49 16.03 -3.82
N THR A 334 21.75 16.31 -4.22
CA THR A 334 22.34 17.64 -4.04
C THR A 334 22.74 18.27 -5.37
N THR A 335 22.81 19.60 -5.38
CA THR A 335 23.54 20.31 -6.44
C THR A 335 25.01 19.86 -6.47
N SER A 336 25.65 19.91 -7.64
CA SER A 336 27.05 19.52 -7.80
C SER A 336 27.86 20.60 -8.54
N SER A 337 29.11 20.80 -8.13
CA SER A 337 30.03 21.74 -8.79
C SER A 337 30.65 21.19 -10.08
N THR A 338 30.50 19.89 -10.34
CA THR A 338 31.08 19.18 -11.50
C THR A 338 30.03 18.61 -12.45
N SER A 339 28.77 18.50 -12.01
CA SER A 339 27.65 17.95 -12.78
C SER A 339 26.47 18.94 -12.81
N ARG A 340 25.95 19.22 -14.01
CA ARG A 340 24.76 20.08 -14.18
C ARG A 340 23.47 19.43 -13.70
N ASP A 341 23.44 18.10 -13.62
CA ASP A 341 22.26 17.32 -13.22
C ASP A 341 22.30 16.95 -11.73
N GLY A 342 23.24 17.54 -10.99
CA GLY A 342 23.49 17.29 -9.57
C GLY A 342 24.31 16.02 -9.32
N GLN A 343 24.21 15.54 -8.09
CA GLN A 343 24.80 14.30 -7.59
C GLN A 343 23.79 13.64 -6.63
N LEU A 344 23.87 12.32 -6.46
CA LEU A 344 23.03 11.57 -5.53
C LEU A 344 23.90 10.94 -4.42
N TRP A 345 23.32 10.79 -3.25
CA TRP A 345 23.79 9.89 -2.20
C TRP A 345 22.76 8.78 -2.01
N ALA A 346 23.24 7.58 -1.70
CA ALA A 346 22.40 6.41 -1.44
C ALA A 346 23.05 5.56 -0.35
N VAL A 347 22.23 4.89 0.46
CA VAL A 347 22.68 3.93 1.48
C VAL A 347 22.19 2.51 1.16
N GLN A 348 22.99 1.51 1.55
CA GLN A 348 22.68 0.09 1.45
C GLN A 348 22.63 -0.48 2.87
N ASN A 349 21.49 -1.03 3.29
CA ASN A 349 21.24 -1.33 4.70
C ASN A 349 22.03 -2.55 5.22
N GLY A 350 21.93 -3.70 4.55
CA GLY A 350 22.47 -4.98 5.03
C GLY A 350 23.99 -4.97 5.25
N ASP A 351 24.76 -4.46 4.27
CA ASP A 351 26.22 -4.31 4.37
C ASP A 351 26.67 -3.00 5.05
N GLY A 352 25.74 -2.06 5.27
CA GLY A 352 26.02 -0.73 5.84
C GLY A 352 26.94 0.12 4.97
N LEU A 353 26.62 0.29 3.69
CA LEU A 353 27.46 1.04 2.74
C LEU A 353 26.87 2.41 2.40
N LEU A 354 27.76 3.40 2.24
CA LEU A 354 27.42 4.68 1.62
C LEU A 354 27.95 4.73 0.18
N TYR A 355 27.06 5.05 -0.76
CA TYR A 355 27.38 5.35 -2.14
C TYR A 355 27.21 6.83 -2.45
N HIS A 356 28.14 7.37 -3.24
CA HIS A 356 28.00 8.65 -3.93
C HIS A 356 27.87 8.34 -5.42
N LEU A 357 26.78 8.79 -6.05
CA LEU A 357 26.44 8.51 -7.45
C LEU A 357 26.58 9.76 -8.31
N ALA A 358 27.08 9.58 -9.53
CA ALA A 358 27.16 10.62 -10.53
C ALA A 358 26.46 10.19 -11.83
N PRO A 359 25.94 11.14 -12.64
CA PRO A 359 25.37 10.83 -13.96
C PRO A 359 26.40 10.17 -14.88
N ASP A 360 26.02 9.09 -15.55
CA ASP A 360 26.92 8.24 -16.34
C ASP A 360 27.25 8.82 -17.73
N GLY A 361 26.62 9.93 -18.10
CA GLY A 361 26.74 10.60 -19.40
C GLY A 361 25.96 9.94 -20.55
N LYS A 362 25.15 8.92 -20.28
CA LYS A 362 24.24 8.23 -21.21
C LYS A 362 22.76 8.38 -20.83
N GLY A 363 22.48 8.76 -19.59
CA GLY A 363 21.13 8.97 -19.04
C GLY A 363 20.84 8.18 -17.76
N GLY A 364 21.77 7.31 -17.34
CA GLY A 364 21.70 6.59 -16.07
C GLY A 364 22.61 7.22 -15.01
N TRP A 365 22.66 6.58 -13.85
CA TRP A 365 23.50 6.97 -12.72
C TRP A 365 24.43 5.82 -12.34
N ALA A 366 25.60 6.14 -11.78
CA ALA A 366 26.58 5.12 -11.38
C ALA A 366 27.39 5.57 -10.15
N PRO A 367 27.75 4.64 -9.24
CA PRO A 367 28.57 4.95 -8.07
C PRO A 367 29.98 5.39 -8.47
N THR A 368 30.47 6.50 -7.92
CA THR A 368 31.84 6.98 -8.14
C THR A 368 32.89 6.09 -7.46
N ASN A 369 32.46 5.29 -6.49
CA ASN A 369 33.19 4.17 -5.91
C ASN A 369 32.30 2.91 -5.97
N ALA A 370 32.54 2.04 -6.94
CA ALA A 370 31.74 0.84 -7.19
C ALA A 370 31.91 -0.29 -6.14
N ALA A 371 32.68 -0.06 -5.06
CA ALA A 371 32.75 -0.96 -3.91
C ALA A 371 31.91 -0.46 -2.71
N GLY A 372 31.27 0.71 -2.82
CA GLY A 372 30.68 1.42 -1.69
C GLY A 372 31.73 1.88 -0.67
N THR A 373 31.26 2.45 0.43
CA THR A 373 32.09 2.91 1.55
C THR A 373 31.58 2.29 2.83
N ASP A 374 32.36 1.43 3.50
CA ASP A 374 31.90 0.78 4.74
C ASP A 374 31.56 1.86 5.80
N LEU A 375 30.36 1.86 6.34
CA LEU A 375 30.00 2.71 7.48
C LEU A 375 30.32 2.00 8.80
N ARG A 376 30.65 2.78 9.85
CA ARG A 376 30.91 2.31 11.22
C ARG A 376 30.46 3.35 12.24
N TYR A 377 29.92 2.90 13.37
CA TYR A 377 29.42 3.76 14.46
C TYR A 377 30.49 4.67 15.07
N ALA A 378 30.10 5.64 15.90
CA ALA A 378 31.02 6.68 16.38
C ALA A 378 32.14 6.16 17.31
N ASP A 379 32.05 4.93 17.83
CA ASP A 379 33.16 4.27 18.54
C ASP A 379 34.13 3.50 17.62
N GLY A 380 33.74 3.25 16.37
CA GLY A 380 34.46 2.48 15.36
C GLY A 380 34.09 1.00 15.29
N SER A 381 32.95 0.60 15.85
CA SER A 381 32.41 -0.76 15.82
C SER A 381 31.09 -0.86 15.05
N GLY A 382 30.54 -2.08 15.00
CA GLY A 382 29.26 -2.41 14.38
C GLY A 382 29.24 -2.30 12.86
N THR A 383 28.17 -2.78 12.27
CA THR A 383 27.82 -2.55 10.86
C THR A 383 26.48 -1.81 10.88
N PRO A 384 26.46 -0.48 10.61
CA PRO A 384 25.23 0.29 10.67
C PRO A 384 24.27 -0.19 9.59
N ASP A 385 23.10 -0.67 10.03
CA ASP A 385 21.93 -0.84 9.18
C ASP A 385 21.46 0.56 8.81
N ALA A 386 21.53 0.93 7.53
CA ALA A 386 21.52 2.31 7.05
C ALA A 386 20.40 2.56 6.05
N GLU A 387 19.31 3.18 6.52
CA GLU A 387 18.03 3.27 5.81
C GLU A 387 17.72 4.66 5.24
N GLY A 388 18.43 5.70 5.67
CA GLY A 388 18.18 7.08 5.24
C GLY A 388 19.47 7.86 5.09
N VAL A 389 19.49 8.86 4.20
CA VAL A 389 20.67 9.71 3.97
C VAL A 389 20.27 11.16 3.69
N THR A 390 21.09 12.11 4.16
CA THR A 390 20.95 13.54 3.80
C THR A 390 22.27 14.30 3.90
N VAL A 391 22.44 15.33 3.07
CA VAL A 391 23.57 16.27 3.09
C VAL A 391 23.08 17.69 3.29
N THR A 392 23.46 18.30 4.41
CA THR A 392 22.96 19.62 4.81
C THR A 392 23.70 20.76 4.14
N ALA A 393 23.06 21.94 4.08
CA ALA A 393 23.65 23.14 3.49
C ALA A 393 24.55 23.92 4.47
N ASP A 394 24.44 23.67 5.79
CA ASP A 394 25.22 24.31 6.84
C ASP A 394 26.54 23.58 7.16
N ASP A 395 26.66 22.29 6.83
CA ASP A 395 27.85 21.47 7.08
C ASP A 395 28.46 20.85 5.80
N PRO A 396 29.02 21.69 4.89
CA PRO A 396 29.51 21.24 3.59
C PRO A 396 30.73 20.31 3.70
N GLY A 397 30.53 19.04 3.34
CA GLY A 397 31.53 17.98 3.45
C GLY A 397 31.28 16.98 4.58
N ALA A 398 30.06 16.96 5.11
CA ALA A 398 29.52 15.83 5.86
C ALA A 398 28.33 15.18 5.12
N VAL A 399 28.03 13.95 5.52
CA VAL A 399 26.85 13.17 5.14
C VAL A 399 26.23 12.63 6.43
N TYR A 400 24.91 12.73 6.56
CA TYR A 400 24.15 12.22 7.69
C TYR A 400 23.36 11.00 7.26
N VAL A 401 23.28 10.00 8.13
CA VAL A 401 22.65 8.69 7.86
C VAL A 401 21.81 8.27 9.07
N SER A 402 20.56 7.88 8.86
CA SER A 402 19.71 7.21 9.86
C SER A 402 20.00 5.70 9.88
N THR A 403 19.80 5.09 11.03
CA THR A 403 20.06 3.66 11.24
C THR A 403 19.03 3.05 12.18
N GLU A 404 18.50 1.86 11.86
CA GLU A 404 17.60 1.12 12.77
C GLU A 404 18.35 0.43 13.92
N ARG A 405 19.42 -0.30 13.56
CA ARG A 405 20.11 -1.32 14.38
C ARG A 405 21.58 -1.43 13.98
N ASP A 406 22.34 -2.12 14.81
CA ASP A 406 23.66 -2.62 14.44
C ASP A 406 23.53 -4.03 13.88
N ASN A 407 23.87 -4.26 12.60
CA ASN A 407 23.74 -5.56 11.96
C ASN A 407 24.72 -6.63 12.51
N ASP A 408 25.81 -6.22 13.19
CA ASP A 408 26.62 -7.16 13.98
C ASP A 408 25.82 -7.71 15.19
N VAL A 409 24.73 -7.06 15.58
CA VAL A 409 23.89 -7.34 16.77
C VAL A 409 22.39 -7.17 16.44
N SER A 410 21.94 -7.63 15.28
CA SER A 410 20.65 -7.32 14.61
C SER A 410 19.32 -7.66 15.33
N LYS A 411 19.35 -7.91 16.64
CA LYS A 411 18.16 -8.11 17.50
C LYS A 411 18.05 -7.05 18.60
N VAL A 412 18.76 -5.94 18.43
CA VAL A 412 18.81 -4.81 19.37
C VAL A 412 18.58 -3.53 18.58
N SER A 413 17.41 -2.93 18.78
CA SER A 413 17.06 -1.59 18.30
C SER A 413 18.13 -0.58 18.73
N ARG A 414 18.65 0.19 17.77
CA ARG A 414 19.62 1.27 17.98
C ARG A 414 19.29 2.46 17.04
N PRO A 415 18.05 2.99 17.03
CA PRO A 415 17.68 4.14 16.23
C PRO A 415 18.64 5.29 16.50
N ALA A 416 19.49 5.62 15.53
CA ALA A 416 20.48 6.68 15.64
C ALA A 416 20.66 7.45 14.33
N VAL A 417 20.96 8.75 14.43
CA VAL A 417 21.53 9.54 13.32
C VAL A 417 23.05 9.55 13.48
N LEU A 418 23.76 9.24 12.41
CA LEU A 418 25.22 9.20 12.32
C LEU A 418 25.71 10.28 11.36
N ARG A 419 26.79 10.98 11.72
CA ARG A 419 27.44 11.98 10.87
C ARG A 419 28.80 11.49 10.38
N PHE A 420 29.04 11.55 9.08
CA PHE A 420 30.27 11.10 8.42
C PHE A 420 30.93 12.24 7.65
N ALA A 421 32.18 12.55 7.97
CA ALA A 421 32.95 13.58 7.25
C ALA A 421 33.52 13.06 5.91
N THR A 422 32.70 13.09 4.85
CA THR A 422 33.14 12.89 3.45
C THR A 422 32.48 13.92 2.53
N ALA A 423 33.18 14.25 1.43
CA ALA A 423 32.68 15.14 0.39
C ALA A 423 32.53 14.45 -0.98
N ALA A 424 32.77 13.13 -1.07
CA ALA A 424 32.77 12.40 -2.34
C ALA A 424 32.58 10.86 -2.26
N GLY A 425 32.45 10.25 -1.07
CA GLY A 425 32.34 8.79 -0.94
C GLY A 425 33.53 8.03 -1.55
N ALA A 426 34.73 8.57 -1.37
CA ALA A 426 35.97 8.09 -2.01
C ALA A 426 36.89 7.30 -1.05
N GLU A 427 36.50 7.25 0.22
CA GLU A 427 37.07 6.42 1.26
C GLU A 427 36.67 4.95 1.06
N SER A 428 37.39 4.00 1.67
CA SER A 428 36.94 2.60 1.73
C SER A 428 36.04 2.33 2.94
N THR A 429 36.24 3.09 4.01
CA THR A 429 35.64 2.89 5.32
C THR A 429 35.54 4.26 5.98
N LEU A 430 34.33 4.64 6.41
CA LEU A 430 34.05 5.82 7.20
C LEU A 430 33.62 5.41 8.61
N ARG A 431 34.10 6.17 9.60
CA ARG A 431 33.64 6.09 10.99
C ARG A 431 32.87 7.36 11.27
N ALA A 432 31.71 7.25 11.90
CA ALA A 432 30.92 8.41 12.28
C ALA A 432 31.77 9.32 13.19
N THR A 433 31.81 10.61 12.89
CA THR A 433 32.46 11.60 13.75
C THR A 433 31.61 11.87 14.99
N ASP A 434 30.29 11.81 14.82
CA ASP A 434 29.25 12.15 15.79
C ASP A 434 28.08 11.16 15.64
N GLU A 435 27.42 10.80 16.75
CA GLU A 435 26.29 9.84 16.81
C GLU A 435 25.25 10.34 17.82
N TRP A 436 23.99 10.44 17.38
CA TRP A 436 22.84 10.77 18.22
C TRP A 436 21.93 9.56 18.33
N ASN A 437 22.07 8.81 19.42
CA ASN A 437 21.31 7.59 19.68
C ASN A 437 19.93 7.93 20.29
N LEU A 438 18.89 7.87 19.45
CA LEU A 438 17.52 8.32 19.75
C LEU A 438 16.69 7.27 20.52
N ALA A 439 17.22 6.08 20.81
CA ALA A 439 16.48 4.95 21.39
C ALA A 439 15.81 5.24 22.75
N ALA A 440 16.22 6.31 23.45
CA ALA A 440 15.56 6.75 24.67
C ALA A 440 14.14 7.35 24.43
N ASP A 441 13.88 7.92 23.25
CA ASP A 441 12.59 8.51 22.87
C ASP A 441 11.61 7.48 22.26
N PHE A 442 12.10 6.25 21.99
CA PHE A 442 11.37 5.12 21.39
C PHE A 442 11.41 3.84 22.27
N PRO A 443 10.93 3.88 23.53
CA PRO A 443 11.06 2.77 24.46
C PRO A 443 10.22 1.54 24.07
N GLY A 444 10.89 0.53 23.52
CA GLY A 444 10.25 -0.74 23.12
C GLY A 444 10.06 -0.92 21.61
N LEU A 445 10.66 -0.05 20.79
CA LEU A 445 10.75 -0.19 19.34
C LEU A 445 11.37 -1.54 18.93
N GLY A 446 11.01 -2.05 17.76
CA GLY A 446 11.65 -3.21 17.14
C GLY A 446 13.09 -2.94 16.74
N ALA A 447 13.81 -3.99 16.35
CA ALA A 447 15.11 -3.87 15.67
C ALA A 447 14.95 -3.73 14.15
N ASN A 448 13.73 -4.00 13.65
CA ASN A 448 13.15 -3.76 12.33
C ASN A 448 11.82 -3.05 12.69
N ALA A 449 11.83 -1.72 12.74
CA ALA A 449 10.81 -0.76 13.21
C ALA A 449 11.35 0.70 13.32
N GLY A 450 12.51 1.02 12.74
CA GLY A 450 13.57 1.84 13.35
C GLY A 450 13.60 3.33 12.98
N LEU A 451 14.60 3.72 12.18
CA LEU A 451 14.72 5.05 11.61
C LEU A 451 15.00 4.85 10.13
N GLU A 452 13.97 5.06 9.32
CA GLU A 452 14.07 4.83 7.89
C GLU A 452 14.69 6.10 7.28
N GLY A 453 13.91 6.94 6.59
CA GLY A 453 14.37 8.21 6.04
C GLY A 453 14.93 9.25 7.05
N VAL A 454 15.80 10.13 6.55
CA VAL A 454 16.28 11.33 7.25
C VAL A 454 16.50 12.49 6.30
N THR A 455 16.10 13.70 6.71
CA THR A 455 16.35 14.94 5.99
C THR A 455 16.58 16.12 6.94
N TRP A 456 16.93 17.28 6.42
CA TRP A 456 17.27 18.48 7.19
C TRP A 456 16.51 19.72 6.72
N VAL A 457 16.01 20.52 7.67
CA VAL A 457 15.26 21.75 7.41
C VAL A 457 15.88 22.91 8.18
N SER A 458 16.32 23.93 7.44
CA SER A 458 17.01 25.10 8.01
C SER A 458 16.14 25.88 9.02
N ASP A 459 16.81 26.41 10.05
CA ASP A 459 16.23 27.31 11.04
C ASP A 459 15.56 28.54 10.41
N ALA A 460 16.17 29.07 9.35
CA ALA A 460 15.66 30.23 8.63
C ALA A 460 14.27 29.96 8.05
N TRP A 461 14.08 28.79 7.41
CA TRP A 461 12.79 28.38 6.86
C TRP A 461 11.78 28.10 7.98
N LEU A 462 12.14 27.30 8.98
CA LEU A 462 11.24 26.94 10.10
C LEU A 462 10.73 28.18 10.85
N THR A 463 11.62 29.15 11.11
CA THR A 463 11.25 30.40 11.79
C THR A 463 10.49 31.37 10.89
N GLU A 464 10.77 31.43 9.59
CA GLU A 464 9.96 32.20 8.63
C GLU A 464 8.53 31.67 8.53
N ARG A 465 8.34 30.34 8.62
CA ARG A 465 7.01 29.71 8.59
C ARG A 465 6.28 29.68 9.93
N GLY A 466 6.89 30.26 10.98
CA GLY A 466 6.26 30.33 12.29
C GLY A 466 6.03 28.95 12.92
N PHE A 467 6.86 27.97 12.58
CA PHE A 467 6.84 26.64 13.16
C PHE A 467 6.83 26.70 14.70
N VAL A 468 6.08 25.79 15.33
CA VAL A 468 5.88 25.73 16.78
C VAL A 468 6.61 24.52 17.33
N ASP A 469 7.49 24.81 18.29
CA ASP A 469 8.13 23.83 19.14
C ASP A 469 7.06 23.20 20.06
N GLN A 470 6.75 21.93 19.84
CA GLN A 470 5.75 21.18 20.60
C GLN A 470 6.24 20.82 22.01
N HIS A 471 7.55 20.77 22.24
CA HIS A 471 8.13 20.54 23.57
C HIS A 471 7.95 21.75 24.48
N THR A 472 8.09 22.98 23.97
CA THR A 472 7.91 24.21 24.74
C THR A 472 6.52 24.85 24.61
N GLY A 473 5.76 24.52 23.56
CA GLY A 473 4.47 25.14 23.24
C GLY A 473 4.60 26.59 22.76
N ALA A 474 5.74 26.94 22.18
CA ALA A 474 6.07 28.29 21.71
C ALA A 474 6.53 28.27 20.25
N ALA A 475 6.56 29.44 19.60
CA ALA A 475 7.19 29.57 18.29
C ALA A 475 8.66 29.12 18.37
N TYR A 476 9.09 28.30 17.42
CA TYR A 476 10.41 27.71 17.35
C TYR A 476 11.49 28.80 17.38
N ALA A 477 12.52 28.58 18.18
CA ALA A 477 13.54 29.56 18.49
C ALA A 477 14.91 28.87 18.60
N PRO A 478 15.74 28.88 17.53
CA PRO A 478 17.04 28.21 17.45
C PRO A 478 17.97 28.44 18.64
N ALA A 479 17.96 29.66 19.20
CA ALA A 479 18.76 30.03 20.37
C ALA A 479 18.39 29.27 21.67
N SER A 480 17.32 28.46 21.66
CA SER A 480 16.96 27.51 22.72
C SER A 480 17.80 26.23 22.66
N TYR A 481 18.40 25.94 21.49
CA TYR A 481 19.11 24.71 21.16
C TYR A 481 20.59 25.01 20.80
N PRO A 482 21.40 25.47 21.77
CA PRO A 482 22.78 25.88 21.53
C PRO A 482 23.66 24.67 21.19
N GLY A 483 24.19 24.64 19.96
CA GLY A 483 25.07 23.58 19.46
C GLY A 483 24.43 22.65 18.43
N HIS A 484 23.18 22.91 18.01
CA HIS A 484 22.42 21.98 17.16
C HIS A 484 22.63 22.08 15.63
N GLY A 485 23.44 23.05 15.16
CA GLY A 485 23.53 23.44 13.75
C GLY A 485 22.79 24.75 13.45
N ASP A 486 22.50 25.00 12.18
CA ASP A 486 21.61 26.08 11.69
C ASP A 486 20.25 25.49 11.18
N GLY A 487 19.80 24.35 11.71
CA GLY A 487 18.55 23.68 11.33
C GLY A 487 18.28 22.35 12.04
N LEU A 488 17.04 21.84 11.89
CA LEU A 488 16.58 20.60 12.52
C LEU A 488 16.65 19.41 11.56
N PHE A 489 16.90 18.22 12.12
CA PHE A 489 16.79 16.95 11.40
C PHE A 489 15.38 16.38 11.56
N PHE A 490 14.81 15.86 10.48
CA PHE A 490 13.51 15.20 10.43
C PHE A 490 13.75 13.74 10.06
N VAL A 491 13.25 12.81 10.86
CA VAL A 491 13.43 11.36 10.67
C VAL A 491 12.10 10.64 10.57
N GLY A 492 12.00 9.70 9.63
CA GLY A 492 10.95 8.68 9.57
C GLY A 492 11.19 7.58 10.60
N VAL A 493 10.15 6.87 11.00
CA VAL A 493 10.19 5.74 11.94
C VAL A 493 9.10 4.76 11.53
N GLU A 494 9.47 3.61 10.94
CA GLU A 494 8.54 2.59 10.44
C GLU A 494 7.53 2.21 11.52
N GLY A 495 8.02 1.72 12.66
CA GLY A 495 7.23 1.18 13.77
C GLY A 495 6.38 2.18 14.56
N THR A 496 6.24 3.42 14.07
CA THR A 496 5.33 4.44 14.61
C THR A 496 4.55 5.22 13.54
N ALA A 497 4.76 4.95 12.25
CA ALA A 497 4.14 5.65 11.12
C ALA A 497 4.19 7.20 11.24
N SER A 498 5.29 7.72 11.79
CA SER A 498 5.40 9.12 12.21
C SER A 498 6.76 9.71 11.87
N VAL A 499 6.78 11.00 11.54
CA VAL A 499 8.03 11.77 11.36
C VAL A 499 8.31 12.60 12.61
N TYR A 500 9.59 12.70 13.00
CA TYR A 500 10.02 13.40 14.20
C TYR A 500 11.08 14.45 13.91
N ALA A 501 10.87 15.68 14.38
CA ALA A 501 11.84 16.77 14.27
C ALA A 501 12.74 16.82 15.51
N TYR A 502 14.05 16.82 15.31
CA TYR A 502 15.08 16.82 16.35
C TYR A 502 16.12 17.93 16.18
N ALA A 503 16.48 18.58 17.29
CA ALA A 503 17.71 19.35 17.41
C ALA A 503 18.82 18.41 17.89
N LEU A 504 19.93 18.29 17.12
CA LEU A 504 21.02 17.34 17.36
C LEU A 504 22.31 18.08 17.76
N MET A 505 22.71 18.01 19.04
CA MET A 505 23.74 18.88 19.64
C MET A 505 25.18 18.39 19.41
N ASP A 506 26.14 19.31 19.36
CA ASP A 506 27.58 19.06 19.26
C ASP A 506 28.22 18.26 20.43
N ASP A 507 27.47 17.98 21.50
CA ASP A 507 27.87 17.10 22.60
C ASP A 507 27.28 15.67 22.53
N GLY A 508 26.52 15.36 21.47
CA GLY A 508 25.84 14.08 21.25
C GLY A 508 24.47 13.97 21.95
N SER A 509 24.01 15.00 22.66
CA SER A 509 22.63 15.08 23.14
C SER A 509 21.66 15.53 22.04
N PHE A 510 20.35 15.27 22.25
CA PHE A 510 19.30 15.64 21.30
C PHE A 510 18.05 16.11 22.05
N GLN A 511 17.17 16.84 21.35
CA GLN A 511 15.84 17.18 21.84
C GLN A 511 14.82 17.07 20.69
N ARG A 512 13.76 16.28 20.90
CA ARG A 512 12.59 16.27 20.01
C ARG A 512 11.86 17.61 20.11
N VAL A 513 11.72 18.29 18.98
CA VAL A 513 11.01 19.57 18.84
C VAL A 513 9.55 19.35 18.43
N ALA A 514 9.28 18.33 17.60
CA ALA A 514 7.92 17.99 17.16
C ALA A 514 7.77 16.51 16.75
N THR A 515 6.51 16.05 16.74
CA THR A 515 6.05 14.85 16.05
C THR A 515 5.04 15.25 14.97
N ILE A 516 5.09 14.57 13.82
CA ILE A 516 4.17 14.70 12.69
C ILE A 516 3.52 13.33 12.47
N SER A 517 2.20 13.27 12.62
CA SER A 517 1.42 12.06 12.30
C SER A 517 1.12 12.00 10.81
N THR A 518 1.24 10.81 10.22
CA THR A 518 1.08 10.59 8.77
C THR A 518 -0.23 9.86 8.45
N PRO A 519 -0.70 9.85 7.19
CA PRO A 519 -1.84 9.04 6.77
C PRO A 519 -1.48 7.57 6.49
N PHE A 520 -0.25 7.13 6.78
CA PHE A 520 0.30 5.85 6.37
C PHE A 520 0.34 4.81 7.50
N SER A 521 0.61 3.55 7.14
CA SER A 521 0.86 2.44 8.06
C SER A 521 2.30 2.41 8.59
N LEU A 522 3.24 3.03 7.88
CA LEU A 522 4.66 3.20 8.20
C LEU A 522 5.19 4.49 7.55
N VAL A 523 6.48 4.79 7.70
CA VAL A 523 7.17 5.85 6.93
C VAL A 523 8.52 5.30 6.49
N ALA A 524 8.76 5.20 5.18
CA ALA A 524 10.02 4.70 4.63
C ALA A 524 11.02 5.82 4.30
N GLU A 525 10.58 6.93 3.68
CA GLU A 525 11.45 8.11 3.47
C GLU A 525 10.78 9.42 3.91
N VAL A 526 11.60 10.39 4.30
CA VAL A 526 11.20 11.78 4.52
C VAL A 526 12.22 12.71 3.88
N GLN A 527 11.82 13.55 2.91
CA GLN A 527 12.72 14.49 2.25
C GLN A 527 12.17 15.92 2.16
N PHE A 528 12.99 16.92 2.52
CA PHE A 528 12.59 18.31 2.46
C PHE A 528 12.80 18.92 1.08
N ASP A 529 11.74 19.49 0.51
CA ASP A 529 11.77 20.12 -0.80
C ASP A 529 11.64 21.65 -0.69
N PRO A 530 12.75 22.41 -0.69
CA PRO A 530 12.71 23.87 -0.62
C PRO A 530 12.14 24.55 -1.88
N THR A 531 11.79 23.79 -2.93
CA THR A 531 11.19 24.32 -4.17
C THR A 531 9.67 24.13 -4.21
N LEU A 532 9.16 23.07 -3.59
CA LEU A 532 7.74 22.86 -3.28
C LEU A 532 7.35 23.41 -1.90
N ASP A 533 8.33 23.87 -1.12
CA ASP A 533 8.13 24.56 0.15
C ASP A 533 7.45 23.67 1.21
N ALA A 534 7.79 22.37 1.16
CA ALA A 534 7.09 21.29 1.86
C ALA A 534 8.04 20.11 2.15
N LEU A 535 7.58 19.22 3.03
CA LEU A 535 8.22 17.97 3.40
C LEU A 535 7.53 16.81 2.68
N TRP A 536 8.26 16.06 1.86
CA TRP A 536 7.81 14.77 1.36
C TRP A 536 7.89 13.73 2.48
N VAL A 537 6.88 12.87 2.54
CA VAL A 537 6.85 11.66 3.36
C VAL A 537 6.38 10.51 2.46
N VAL A 538 7.08 9.38 2.50
CA VAL A 538 6.90 8.26 1.58
C VAL A 538 6.55 6.99 2.34
N CYS A 539 5.73 6.14 1.73
CA CYS A 539 5.45 4.79 2.16
C CYS A 539 5.56 3.84 0.95
N ASP A 540 6.12 2.67 1.21
CA ASP A 540 6.47 1.57 0.30
C ASP A 540 5.23 0.80 -0.25
N GLU A 541 5.40 -0.48 -0.63
CA GLU A 541 4.32 -1.33 -1.10
C GLU A 541 3.19 -1.54 -0.08
N ALA A 542 3.45 -1.42 1.23
CA ALA A 542 2.43 -1.50 2.27
C ALA A 542 1.40 -0.36 2.16
N CYS A 543 1.76 0.77 1.53
CA CYS A 543 0.83 1.82 1.10
C CYS A 543 0.63 1.88 -0.42
N SER A 544 1.18 0.93 -1.19
CA SER A 544 1.20 0.91 -2.65
C SER A 544 1.94 2.10 -3.29
N GLY A 545 3.10 2.46 -2.74
CA GLY A 545 4.02 3.50 -3.25
C GLY A 545 3.49 4.92 -3.08
N ARG A 546 2.61 5.16 -2.10
CA ARG A 546 1.98 6.47 -1.89
C ARG A 546 2.95 7.46 -1.24
N THR A 547 2.84 8.72 -1.67
CA THR A 547 3.67 9.82 -1.19
C THR A 547 2.79 10.99 -0.72
N ALA A 548 3.25 11.71 0.30
CA ALA A 548 2.50 12.80 0.92
C ALA A 548 3.37 14.06 1.02
N LEU A 549 2.75 15.22 0.81
CA LEU A 549 3.35 16.53 1.06
C LEU A 549 2.79 17.12 2.35
N PHE A 550 3.67 17.62 3.21
CA PHE A 550 3.33 18.36 4.43
C PHE A 550 3.92 19.76 4.39
N ASP A 551 3.09 20.78 4.64
CA ASP A 551 3.52 22.17 4.82
C ASP A 551 3.18 22.68 6.23
N VAL A 552 3.74 23.83 6.63
CA VAL A 552 3.53 24.37 7.98
C VAL A 552 2.24 25.19 8.05
N GLN A 553 1.18 24.57 8.56
CA GLN A 553 -0.14 25.15 8.78
C GLN A 553 -0.38 25.41 10.28
N GLU A 554 -0.81 26.62 10.62
CA GLU A 554 -1.04 27.08 12.02
C GLU A 554 0.15 26.84 13.00
N GLY A 555 1.36 26.62 12.47
CA GLY A 555 2.59 26.37 13.22
C GLY A 555 3.01 24.89 13.32
N ALA A 556 2.22 23.93 12.82
CA ALA A 556 2.61 22.53 12.75
C ALA A 556 2.73 22.07 11.29
N PHE A 557 3.52 21.02 11.02
CA PHE A 557 3.42 20.34 9.73
C PHE A 557 2.06 19.63 9.65
N ALA A 558 1.30 19.92 8.61
CA ALA A 558 0.00 19.33 8.33
C ALA A 558 -0.02 18.82 6.88
N LEU A 559 -0.87 17.82 6.61
CA LEU A 559 -0.98 17.22 5.28
C LEU A 559 -1.54 18.26 4.28
N ALA A 560 -0.74 18.58 3.27
CA ALA A 560 -1.11 19.46 2.17
C ALA A 560 -1.70 18.67 0.99
N SER A 561 -1.06 17.55 0.63
CA SER A 561 -1.49 16.64 -0.43
C SER A 561 -1.13 15.20 -0.10
N LEU A 562 -1.92 14.24 -0.57
CA LEU A 562 -1.58 12.82 -0.65
C LEU A 562 -1.66 12.40 -2.11
N TYR A 563 -0.66 11.67 -2.60
CA TYR A 563 -0.57 11.17 -3.97
C TYR A 563 -0.46 9.64 -4.00
N GLU A 564 -1.14 9.05 -4.99
CA GLU A 564 -0.80 7.75 -5.53
C GLU A 564 0.63 7.74 -6.09
N ALA A 565 1.26 6.56 -6.15
CA ALA A 565 2.45 6.37 -6.96
C ALA A 565 2.18 6.69 -8.44
N PRO A 566 3.21 6.80 -9.31
CA PRO A 566 3.02 6.95 -10.75
C PRO A 566 2.05 5.91 -11.33
N ALA A 567 1.30 6.30 -12.36
CA ALA A 567 0.16 5.50 -12.85
C ALA A 567 0.55 4.14 -13.44
N ASN A 568 1.80 4.00 -13.89
CA ASN A 568 2.40 2.77 -14.41
C ASN A 568 3.52 2.25 -13.48
N ALA A 569 3.71 2.81 -12.27
CA ALA A 569 4.61 2.24 -11.27
C ALA A 569 4.06 0.91 -10.77
N ASP A 570 4.95 -0.06 -10.62
CA ASP A 570 4.61 -1.35 -10.02
C ASP A 570 4.40 -1.15 -8.51
N ARG A 571 3.31 -1.71 -7.99
CA ARG A 571 2.82 -1.41 -6.63
C ARG A 571 3.34 -2.37 -5.58
N THR A 572 4.17 -3.33 -5.98
CA THR A 572 4.90 -4.25 -5.09
C THR A 572 6.40 -3.93 -5.01
N LEU A 573 6.84 -2.75 -5.46
CA LEU A 573 8.22 -2.29 -5.27
C LEU A 573 8.37 -1.75 -3.84
N ALA A 574 9.36 -2.27 -3.12
CA ALA A 574 9.78 -1.73 -1.82
C ALA A 574 10.58 -0.44 -2.03
N ASN A 575 9.89 0.58 -2.53
CA ASN A 575 10.46 1.90 -2.81
C ASN A 575 10.65 2.68 -1.50
N GLU A 576 11.61 2.21 -0.69
CA GLU A 576 11.88 2.77 0.63
C GLU A 576 12.53 4.15 0.53
N GLY A 577 13.62 4.28 -0.24
CA GLY A 577 14.31 5.54 -0.45
C GLY A 577 13.69 6.40 -1.56
N PHE A 578 13.67 7.73 -1.36
CA PHE A 578 13.13 8.69 -2.33
C PHE A 578 13.94 9.99 -2.35
N ALA A 579 14.27 10.49 -3.55
CA ALA A 579 14.86 11.82 -3.71
C ALA A 579 14.24 12.57 -4.90
N ILE A 580 14.31 13.91 -4.88
CA ILE A 580 13.75 14.74 -5.95
C ILE A 580 14.72 15.86 -6.35
N SER A 581 15.10 15.90 -7.63
CA SER A 581 16.13 16.82 -8.09
C SER A 581 15.68 18.28 -8.00
N GLY A 582 16.53 19.18 -7.51
CA GLY A 582 16.29 20.63 -7.52
C GLY A 582 16.36 21.27 -8.91
N ARG A 583 16.39 20.46 -9.99
CA ARG A 583 16.61 20.91 -11.37
C ARG A 583 15.37 20.72 -12.23
N CYS A 584 14.75 21.83 -12.63
CA CYS A 584 13.66 21.83 -13.60
C CYS A 584 14.21 21.72 -15.05
N VAL A 585 13.79 20.70 -15.79
CA VAL A 585 14.17 20.42 -17.18
C VAL A 585 12.91 20.19 -18.00
N ASP A 586 12.69 21.01 -19.04
CA ASP A 586 11.52 20.93 -19.94
C ASP A 586 10.13 20.89 -19.25
N GLY A 587 10.05 21.35 -18.00
CA GLY A 587 8.84 21.38 -17.17
C GLY A 587 8.72 20.24 -16.15
N ALA A 588 9.74 19.39 -16.01
CA ALA A 588 9.82 18.32 -15.03
C ALA A 588 11.11 18.37 -14.20
N ARG A 589 11.01 17.99 -12.92
CA ARG A 589 12.11 17.57 -12.05
C ARG A 589 12.17 16.04 -12.08
N ALA A 590 13.35 15.46 -11.91
CA ALA A 590 13.49 14.01 -11.77
C ALA A 590 13.13 13.61 -10.33
N THR A 591 12.31 12.59 -10.16
CA THR A 591 12.25 11.83 -8.90
C THR A 591 13.12 10.59 -9.03
N PHE A 592 13.63 10.13 -7.91
CA PHE A 592 14.43 8.92 -7.78
C PHE A 592 13.80 8.07 -6.67
N TYR A 593 13.79 6.76 -6.87
CA TYR A 593 13.31 5.79 -5.90
C TYR A 593 14.38 4.71 -5.75
N ALA A 594 14.55 4.20 -4.54
CA ALA A 594 15.44 3.08 -4.25
C ALA A 594 14.61 1.91 -3.75
N ASP A 595 14.90 0.74 -4.31
CA ASP A 595 14.07 -0.47 -4.26
C ASP A 595 14.81 -1.55 -3.47
N ASP A 596 14.42 -1.73 -2.20
CA ASP A 596 15.11 -2.59 -1.22
C ASP A 596 14.82 -4.09 -1.42
N ASN A 597 14.18 -4.47 -2.53
CA ASN A 597 14.10 -5.85 -3.02
C ASN A 597 15.01 -6.09 -4.26
N ASP A 598 15.80 -5.09 -4.68
CA ASP A 598 16.65 -5.10 -5.89
C ASP A 598 15.89 -5.67 -7.11
N THR A 599 14.66 -5.19 -7.35
CA THR A 599 13.64 -5.95 -8.08
C THR A 599 13.99 -6.14 -9.57
N ASN A 600 14.42 -7.37 -9.91
CA ASN A 600 15.06 -7.81 -11.17
C ASN A 600 16.56 -7.46 -11.31
N GLY A 601 17.29 -7.39 -10.20
CA GLY A 601 18.72 -7.07 -10.14
C GLY A 601 19.02 -5.57 -10.19
N ALA A 602 18.02 -4.71 -9.96
CA ALA A 602 18.13 -3.26 -10.12
C ALA A 602 17.39 -2.52 -9.00
N SER A 603 18.15 -1.77 -8.20
CA SER A 603 17.74 -1.13 -6.96
C SER A 603 17.64 0.39 -7.05
N LEU A 604 17.86 1.01 -8.23
CA LEU A 604 17.68 2.46 -8.44
C LEU A 604 16.75 2.76 -9.61
N ARG A 605 15.71 3.57 -9.35
CA ARG A 605 14.63 3.90 -10.29
C ARG A 605 14.47 5.42 -10.41
N THR A 606 13.80 5.87 -11.47
CA THR A 606 13.47 7.28 -11.69
C THR A 606 12.07 7.48 -12.25
N GLY A 607 11.44 8.57 -11.82
CA GLY A 607 10.22 9.12 -12.39
C GLY A 607 10.37 10.63 -12.61
N THR A 608 9.25 11.35 -12.67
CA THR A 608 9.26 12.81 -12.77
C THR A 608 8.16 13.45 -11.93
N HIS A 609 8.39 14.69 -11.49
CA HIS A 609 7.41 15.59 -10.86
C HIS A 609 7.38 16.91 -11.64
N PRO A 610 6.23 17.58 -11.84
CA PRO A 610 6.17 18.85 -12.58
C PRO A 610 6.93 20.00 -11.88
N CYS A 611 7.32 21.00 -12.66
CA CYS A 611 7.92 22.24 -12.16
C CYS A 611 7.69 23.42 -13.12
N ASP A 612 7.57 24.63 -12.56
CA ASP A 612 7.62 25.87 -13.34
C ASP A 612 9.07 26.18 -13.75
N ALA A 613 9.30 26.40 -15.04
CA ALA A 613 10.62 26.60 -15.64
C ALA A 613 11.23 28.01 -15.37
N THR A 614 10.93 28.61 -14.22
CA THR A 614 11.26 30.01 -13.89
C THR A 614 12.46 30.22 -12.96
N THR A 615 13.07 29.15 -12.44
CA THR A 615 14.25 29.21 -11.56
C THR A 615 15.29 28.13 -11.89
N GLU A 616 16.25 28.42 -12.78
CA GLU A 616 17.61 27.87 -12.58
C GLU A 616 18.25 28.65 -11.40
N PRO A 617 18.85 27.98 -10.40
CA PRO A 617 19.70 28.64 -9.42
C PRO A 617 20.84 29.40 -10.12
N GLY A 618 20.96 30.70 -9.87
CA GLY A 618 21.91 31.54 -10.59
C GLY A 618 23.37 31.26 -10.25
N ASP A 619 24.15 30.83 -11.25
CA ASP A 619 25.61 30.69 -11.15
C ASP A 619 26.26 31.94 -10.54
N GLY A 620 27.13 31.74 -9.53
CA GLY A 620 27.71 32.78 -8.68
C GLY A 620 28.81 33.66 -9.32
N ASP A 621 28.53 34.22 -10.50
CA ASP A 621 29.50 35.01 -11.28
C ASP A 621 29.79 36.39 -10.66
N GLY A 622 31.01 36.54 -10.11
CA GLY A 622 31.43 37.70 -9.32
C GLY A 622 31.59 39.02 -10.11
N GLY A 623 30.47 39.72 -10.36
CA GLY A 623 30.44 41.04 -11.02
C GLY A 623 30.18 42.22 -10.08
N THR A 624 31.22 42.97 -9.67
CA THR A 624 31.08 44.13 -8.77
C THR A 624 30.36 45.33 -9.43
N PRO A 625 29.24 45.82 -8.88
CA PRO A 625 28.60 47.06 -9.35
C PRO A 625 29.22 48.30 -8.68
N ALA A 626 29.58 49.31 -9.46
CA ALA A 626 29.86 50.65 -8.96
C ALA A 626 28.54 51.46 -8.77
N PRO A 627 28.47 52.43 -7.84
CA PRO A 627 27.20 53.05 -7.44
C PRO A 627 26.62 54.02 -8.50
N GLY A 628 25.28 54.12 -8.52
CA GLY A 628 24.52 55.08 -9.34
C GLY A 628 23.30 55.62 -8.60
N ASP A 629 22.99 56.90 -8.78
CA ASP A 629 22.11 57.68 -7.88
C ASP A 629 20.60 57.50 -8.09
N GLY A 630 19.89 57.31 -6.98
CA GLY A 630 18.86 58.25 -6.49
C GLY A 630 17.58 58.53 -7.30
N GLY A 631 16.43 58.08 -6.75
CA GLY A 631 15.10 58.55 -7.19
C GLY A 631 13.97 58.22 -6.20
N THR A 632 13.46 59.23 -5.48
CA THR A 632 12.39 59.07 -4.47
C THR A 632 11.12 59.85 -4.86
N PRO A 633 9.93 59.23 -4.74
CA PRO A 633 8.67 59.94 -4.45
C PRO A 633 8.13 59.64 -3.04
N ALA A 634 7.18 60.47 -2.57
CA ALA A 634 6.68 60.51 -1.19
C ALA A 634 5.32 59.77 -0.99
N PRO A 635 4.95 59.39 0.25
CA PRO A 635 3.67 58.72 0.56
C PRO A 635 2.47 59.68 0.56
N GLY A 636 1.25 59.12 0.59
CA GLY A 636 -0.03 59.86 0.66
C GLY A 636 -0.98 59.34 1.74
N ASP A 637 -1.81 60.24 2.29
CA ASP A 637 -2.66 60.01 3.46
C ASP A 637 -4.06 59.42 3.17
N GLY A 638 -4.62 58.70 4.15
CA GLY A 638 -6.06 58.42 4.29
C GLY A 638 -6.36 57.06 4.95
N GLY A 639 -7.28 56.91 5.90
CA GLY A 639 -8.10 57.92 6.59
C GLY A 639 -9.27 57.27 7.36
N THR A 640 -9.14 57.09 8.69
CA THR A 640 -10.06 56.28 9.50
C THR A 640 -11.33 57.02 9.98
N PRO A 641 -12.54 56.43 9.85
CA PRO A 641 -13.76 56.93 10.50
C PRO A 641 -14.12 56.17 11.80
N THR A 642 -14.57 56.88 12.83
CA THR A 642 -15.04 56.32 14.11
C THR A 642 -16.55 56.53 14.30
N PRO A 643 -17.34 55.53 14.74
CA PRO A 643 -18.72 55.72 15.18
C PRO A 643 -18.85 55.95 16.70
N THR A 644 -19.85 56.74 17.11
CA THR A 644 -20.16 57.09 18.52
C THR A 644 -21.39 56.31 19.02
N PRO A 645 -21.47 55.85 20.29
CA PRO A 645 -22.49 54.90 20.74
C PRO A 645 -23.88 55.52 20.99
N GLY A 646 -24.93 54.70 20.77
CA GLY A 646 -26.32 54.97 21.15
C GLY A 646 -26.83 54.01 22.24
N THR A 647 -27.86 54.40 22.99
CA THR A 647 -28.26 53.76 24.26
C THR A 647 -29.63 53.07 24.23
N GLY A 648 -29.74 51.94 24.94
CA GLY A 648 -30.94 51.59 25.71
C GLY A 648 -31.63 50.25 25.39
N GLY A 649 -31.89 49.46 26.44
CA GLY A 649 -32.78 48.29 26.41
C GLY A 649 -32.22 47.07 27.15
N SER A 650 -32.84 46.65 28.24
CA SER A 650 -32.43 45.45 29.01
C SER A 650 -33.60 44.50 29.26
N ALA A 651 -33.37 43.23 28.94
CA ALA A 651 -34.13 42.06 29.40
C ALA A 651 -33.13 40.89 29.56
N PRO A 652 -33.38 39.89 30.41
CA PRO A 652 -32.30 39.08 30.96
C PRO A 652 -31.80 37.94 30.05
N THR A 653 -30.48 37.89 29.86
CA THR A 653 -29.75 36.70 29.40
C THR A 653 -29.77 35.63 30.51
N PRO A 654 -29.93 34.33 30.19
CA PRO A 654 -29.77 33.26 31.17
C PRO A 654 -28.32 33.22 31.70
N THR A 655 -28.17 32.92 32.99
CA THR A 655 -26.84 32.74 33.62
C THR A 655 -26.16 31.50 33.04
N PRO A 656 -24.89 31.56 32.60
CA PRO A 656 -24.12 30.37 32.26
C PRO A 656 -24.05 29.43 33.45
N SER A 657 -24.50 28.18 33.26
CA SER A 657 -24.33 27.12 34.26
C SER A 657 -22.85 26.79 34.42
N VAL A 658 -22.35 26.87 35.65
CA VAL A 658 -21.00 26.42 35.99
C VAL A 658 -20.86 24.94 35.62
N PRO A 659 -19.81 24.51 34.90
CA PRO A 659 -19.55 23.10 34.64
C PRO A 659 -19.54 22.31 35.94
N GLY A 660 -20.21 21.15 35.95
CA GLY A 660 -20.25 20.28 37.12
C GLY A 660 -18.84 19.78 37.49
N SER A 661 -18.65 19.39 38.75
CA SER A 661 -17.48 18.60 39.13
C SER A 661 -17.39 17.35 38.25
N PRO A 662 -16.20 16.91 37.83
CA PRO A 662 -16.05 15.78 36.92
C PRO A 662 -16.67 14.53 37.54
N THR A 663 -17.71 14.00 36.89
CA THR A 663 -18.32 12.71 37.25
C THR A 663 -17.30 11.62 37.01
N ALA A 664 -17.02 10.80 38.03
CA ALA A 664 -16.18 9.63 37.84
C ALA A 664 -16.86 8.65 36.85
N PRO A 665 -16.12 8.09 35.88
CA PRO A 665 -16.72 7.27 34.83
C PRO A 665 -17.39 6.03 35.42
N VAL A 666 -18.62 5.77 34.99
CA VAL A 666 -19.38 4.57 35.40
C VAL A 666 -18.93 3.39 34.56
N ALA A 667 -18.69 2.24 35.19
CA ALA A 667 -18.38 1.00 34.48
C ALA A 667 -19.61 0.50 33.71
N PRO A 668 -19.51 0.15 32.42
CA PRO A 668 -20.63 -0.38 31.64
C PRO A 668 -21.06 -1.74 32.22
N THR A 669 -22.35 -1.87 32.57
CA THR A 669 -22.94 -3.10 33.12
C THR A 669 -23.84 -3.84 32.14
N GLU A 670 -23.92 -3.39 30.89
CA GLU A 670 -24.72 -4.03 29.85
C GLU A 670 -24.04 -5.30 29.32
N ALA A 671 -24.83 -6.21 28.76
CA ALA A 671 -24.27 -7.35 28.05
C ALA A 671 -23.70 -6.90 26.70
N LEU A 672 -22.44 -7.24 26.43
CA LEU A 672 -21.84 -7.06 25.12
C LEU A 672 -22.41 -8.10 24.15
N THR A 673 -22.99 -7.61 23.05
CA THR A 673 -23.68 -8.36 22.00
C THR A 673 -23.44 -7.67 20.66
N ASP A 674 -23.67 -8.35 19.54
CA ASP A 674 -23.48 -7.74 18.22
C ASP A 674 -24.43 -6.54 18.00
N ALA A 675 -25.61 -6.55 18.63
CA ALA A 675 -26.57 -5.45 18.60
C ALA A 675 -26.10 -4.16 19.33
N ASN A 676 -25.04 -4.22 20.14
CA ASN A 676 -24.38 -3.05 20.73
C ASN A 676 -22.85 -3.02 20.49
N ARG A 677 -22.34 -3.75 19.47
CA ARG A 677 -20.93 -3.69 19.03
C ARG A 677 -20.53 -2.30 18.52
N GLY A 678 -21.47 -1.61 17.86
CA GLY A 678 -21.24 -0.25 17.37
C GLY A 678 -20.16 -0.20 16.27
N SER A 679 -19.52 0.96 16.09
CA SER A 679 -18.44 1.16 15.11
C SER A 679 -17.07 1.30 15.78
N VAL A 680 -16.86 0.58 16.89
CA VAL A 680 -15.59 0.62 17.63
C VAL A 680 -14.69 -0.49 17.11
N SER A 681 -13.47 -0.13 16.71
CA SER A 681 -12.42 -1.08 16.29
C SER A 681 -11.07 -0.73 16.92
N ALA A 682 -10.18 -1.72 16.96
CA ALA A 682 -8.79 -1.63 17.38
C ALA A 682 -8.01 -2.74 16.63
N PRO A 683 -6.67 -2.74 16.65
CA PRO A 683 -5.89 -3.86 16.14
C PRO A 683 -6.28 -5.21 16.78
N ASP A 684 -6.20 -6.30 16.02
CA ASP A 684 -6.59 -7.65 16.48
C ASP A 684 -5.73 -8.18 17.63
N SER A 685 -4.51 -7.66 17.82
CA SER A 685 -3.72 -7.89 19.02
C SER A 685 -3.02 -6.63 19.55
N VAL A 686 -2.64 -6.67 20.84
CA VAL A 686 -1.81 -5.64 21.49
C VAL A 686 -1.00 -6.25 22.63
N ARG A 687 0.28 -5.91 22.75
CA ARG A 687 1.10 -6.32 23.90
C ARG A 687 0.64 -5.66 25.21
N ALA A 688 0.52 -6.46 26.27
CA ALA A 688 0.38 -5.96 27.63
C ALA A 688 1.58 -5.07 28.01
N GLY A 689 1.34 -3.80 28.29
CA GLY A 689 2.35 -2.77 28.53
C GLY A 689 2.48 -1.74 27.41
N SER A 690 1.85 -1.97 26.25
CA SER A 690 1.83 -1.05 25.10
C SER A 690 0.53 -0.23 25.03
N SER A 691 0.57 0.88 24.29
CA SER A 691 -0.63 1.62 23.91
C SER A 691 -1.44 0.87 22.85
N VAL A 692 -2.77 1.01 22.90
CA VAL A 692 -3.70 0.65 21.82
C VAL A 692 -4.40 1.92 21.34
N THR A 693 -4.44 2.13 20.03
CA THR A 693 -5.31 3.13 19.39
C THR A 693 -6.62 2.46 18.99
N ILE A 694 -7.73 3.12 19.27
CA ILE A 694 -9.08 2.61 19.14
C ILE A 694 -9.88 3.62 18.33
N THR A 695 -10.43 3.20 17.20
CA THR A 695 -11.36 4.01 16.41
C THR A 695 -12.72 4.03 17.11
N VAL A 696 -13.23 5.22 17.42
CA VAL A 696 -14.55 5.44 18.01
C VAL A 696 -15.52 6.05 16.97
N GLY A 697 -14.97 6.83 16.04
CA GLY A 697 -15.65 7.51 14.95
C GLY A 697 -15.77 9.02 15.16
N THR A 698 -15.52 9.79 14.11
CA THR A 698 -15.46 11.28 14.07
C THR A 698 -16.69 11.97 14.68
N ARG A 699 -17.87 11.34 14.64
CA ARG A 699 -19.10 11.79 15.32
C ARG A 699 -18.96 12.00 16.83
N TYR A 700 -17.93 11.43 17.46
CA TYR A 700 -17.61 11.61 18.87
C TYR A 700 -16.43 12.56 19.12
N ALA A 701 -15.81 13.14 18.09
CA ALA A 701 -14.66 14.03 18.22
C ALA A 701 -14.91 15.18 19.22
N GLY A 702 -13.91 15.45 20.06
CA GLY A 702 -14.01 16.43 21.15
C GLY A 702 -14.83 15.98 22.37
N GLN A 703 -15.45 14.79 22.35
CA GLN A 703 -16.17 14.25 23.51
C GLN A 703 -15.25 13.41 24.41
N PRO A 704 -15.32 13.55 25.75
CA PRO A 704 -14.62 12.67 26.68
C PRO A 704 -15.35 11.34 26.80
N VAL A 705 -14.64 10.24 26.52
CA VAL A 705 -15.12 8.86 26.66
C VAL A 705 -14.39 8.14 27.78
N ALA A 706 -14.87 6.97 28.18
CA ALA A 706 -14.21 6.06 29.11
C ALA A 706 -13.94 4.73 28.41
N VAL A 707 -12.67 4.33 28.36
CA VAL A 707 -12.26 3.05 27.74
C VAL A 707 -12.04 2.01 28.83
N TRP A 708 -12.71 0.87 28.70
CA TRP A 708 -12.69 -0.23 29.67
C TRP A 708 -12.21 -1.53 29.03
N LEU A 709 -11.27 -2.21 29.69
CA LEU A 709 -11.02 -3.62 29.47
C LEU A 709 -12.12 -4.43 30.18
N PHE A 710 -13.08 -4.92 29.40
CA PHE A 710 -14.32 -5.47 29.94
C PHE A 710 -14.13 -6.82 30.66
N SER A 711 -13.17 -7.63 30.23
CA SER A 711 -12.86 -8.93 30.85
C SER A 711 -12.58 -8.83 32.35
N ASP A 712 -11.83 -7.79 32.75
CA ASP A 712 -11.42 -7.52 34.13
C ASP A 712 -12.18 -6.33 34.75
N ALA A 713 -13.17 -5.77 34.04
CA ALA A 713 -13.90 -4.55 34.39
C ALA A 713 -12.98 -3.36 34.79
N ARG A 714 -11.85 -3.19 34.06
CA ARG A 714 -10.79 -2.24 34.39
C ARG A 714 -10.83 -1.02 33.47
N LEU A 715 -10.93 0.18 34.05
CA LEU A 715 -10.77 1.43 33.31
C LEU A 715 -9.32 1.56 32.84
N LEU A 716 -9.11 1.78 31.53
CA LEU A 716 -7.81 2.03 30.93
C LEU A 716 -7.50 3.53 30.86
N GLY A 717 -8.52 4.35 30.60
CA GLY A 717 -8.40 5.80 30.63
C GLY A 717 -9.72 6.51 30.32
N THR A 718 -9.72 7.84 30.46
CA THR A 718 -10.80 8.71 29.99
C THR A 718 -10.29 9.72 28.95
N PRO A 719 -9.89 9.28 27.75
CA PRO A 719 -9.43 10.15 26.68
C PRO A 719 -10.58 11.00 26.12
N THR A 720 -10.22 12.14 25.53
CA THR A 720 -11.09 12.86 24.58
C THR A 720 -10.87 12.26 23.21
N VAL A 721 -11.94 11.98 22.47
CA VAL A 721 -11.85 11.51 21.07
C VAL A 721 -11.21 12.60 20.21
N ALA A 722 -10.18 12.24 19.44
CA ALA A 722 -9.47 13.14 18.55
C ALA A 722 -10.29 13.47 17.28
N ALA A 723 -9.79 14.36 16.43
CA ALA A 723 -10.53 14.91 15.29
C ALA A 723 -10.82 13.87 14.19
N ASP A 724 -9.90 12.92 14.03
CA ASP A 724 -9.98 11.68 13.24
C ASP A 724 -11.02 10.66 13.78
N GLY A 725 -11.50 10.85 15.01
CA GLY A 725 -12.39 9.91 15.68
C GLY A 725 -11.69 8.81 16.48
N THR A 726 -10.38 8.87 16.73
CA THR A 726 -9.65 7.85 17.51
C THR A 726 -9.46 8.23 18.98
N VAL A 727 -9.10 7.23 19.80
CA VAL A 727 -8.53 7.42 21.14
C VAL A 727 -7.40 6.42 21.39
N THR A 728 -6.31 6.88 22.03
CA THR A 728 -5.21 6.00 22.45
C THR A 728 -5.23 5.79 23.96
N VAL A 729 -5.09 4.55 24.43
CA VAL A 729 -4.95 4.21 25.85
C VAL A 729 -3.88 3.15 26.10
N LEU A 730 -3.23 3.21 27.27
CA LEU A 730 -2.26 2.20 27.69
C LEU A 730 -2.98 0.91 28.12
N VAL A 731 -2.61 -0.24 27.55
CA VAL A 731 -2.95 -1.57 28.08
C VAL A 731 -1.92 -1.92 29.16
N PRO A 732 -2.30 -2.08 30.44
CA PRO A 732 -1.31 -2.29 31.50
C PRO A 732 -0.57 -3.64 31.40
N ALA A 733 0.71 -3.65 31.76
CA ALA A 733 1.58 -4.83 31.68
C ALA A 733 1.20 -5.99 32.64
N ASP A 734 0.22 -5.77 33.52
CA ASP A 734 -0.36 -6.79 34.42
C ASP A 734 -1.69 -7.38 33.93
N VAL A 735 -2.13 -7.03 32.71
CA VAL A 735 -3.24 -7.72 32.02
C VAL A 735 -2.78 -9.11 31.57
N SER A 736 -3.63 -10.13 31.73
CA SER A 736 -3.34 -11.50 31.29
C SER A 736 -3.32 -11.62 29.76
N ALA A 737 -2.44 -12.45 29.21
CA ALA A 737 -2.48 -12.75 27.78
C ALA A 737 -3.71 -13.58 27.38
N GLY A 738 -4.19 -13.41 26.14
CA GLY A 738 -5.35 -14.11 25.57
C GLY A 738 -6.43 -13.16 25.04
N ALA A 739 -7.61 -13.69 24.71
CA ALA A 739 -8.71 -12.90 24.14
C ALA A 739 -9.41 -12.01 25.19
N HIS A 740 -9.54 -10.72 24.86
CA HIS A 740 -10.17 -9.67 25.66
C HIS A 740 -11.20 -8.88 24.83
N ARG A 741 -11.94 -7.99 25.52
CA ARG A 741 -12.82 -7.00 24.87
C ARG A 741 -12.54 -5.60 25.40
N LEU A 742 -12.40 -4.65 24.49
CA LEU A 742 -12.31 -3.22 24.77
C LEU A 742 -13.70 -2.59 24.55
N VAL A 743 -14.18 -1.84 25.52
CA VAL A 743 -15.46 -1.12 25.46
C VAL A 743 -15.20 0.37 25.56
N VAL A 744 -15.73 1.14 24.61
CA VAL A 744 -15.77 2.60 24.69
C VAL A 744 -17.16 3.01 25.14
N ALA A 745 -17.24 3.75 26.23
CA ALA A 745 -18.49 4.22 26.82
C ALA A 745 -18.46 5.74 27.03
N ALA A 746 -19.64 6.38 27.06
CA ALA A 746 -19.78 7.71 27.64
C ALA A 746 -19.49 7.66 29.15
N LEU A 747 -19.16 8.80 29.77
CA LEU A 747 -18.80 8.87 31.19
C LEU A 747 -19.92 8.44 32.16
N ASP A 748 -21.18 8.38 31.69
CA ASP A 748 -22.32 7.86 32.46
C ASP A 748 -22.50 6.33 32.40
N GLY A 749 -21.67 5.63 31.62
CA GLY A 749 -21.67 4.17 31.45
C GLY A 749 -22.40 3.68 30.20
N THR A 750 -22.98 4.58 29.39
CA THR A 750 -23.63 4.22 28.12
C THR A 750 -22.60 3.71 27.11
N VAL A 751 -22.75 2.48 26.61
CA VAL A 751 -21.84 1.88 25.62
C VAL A 751 -21.98 2.60 24.27
N LEU A 752 -20.87 3.06 23.70
CA LEU A 752 -20.78 3.64 22.35
C LEU A 752 -20.38 2.57 21.31
N GLY A 753 -19.60 1.59 21.75
CA GLY A 753 -19.29 0.36 21.03
C GLY A 753 -18.25 -0.48 21.77
N TRP A 754 -17.95 -1.66 21.24
CA TRP A 754 -16.93 -2.57 21.76
C TRP A 754 -16.30 -3.41 20.66
N THR A 755 -15.03 -3.75 20.83
CA THR A 755 -14.27 -4.65 19.96
C THR A 755 -13.64 -5.80 20.75
N GLU A 756 -13.29 -6.86 20.06
CA GLU A 756 -12.43 -7.93 20.56
C GLU A 756 -10.96 -7.52 20.33
N VAL A 757 -10.04 -8.05 21.14
CA VAL A 757 -8.59 -7.87 20.98
C VAL A 757 -7.86 -9.01 21.68
N THR A 758 -6.78 -9.50 21.09
CA THR A 758 -5.87 -10.47 21.73
C THR A 758 -4.79 -9.71 22.49
N VAL A 759 -4.70 -9.88 23.80
CA VAL A 759 -3.60 -9.30 24.57
C VAL A 759 -2.41 -10.26 24.53
N ASP A 760 -1.27 -9.78 24.03
CA ASP A 760 -0.02 -10.53 23.97
C ASP A 760 0.82 -10.33 25.25
N PRO A 761 1.64 -11.31 25.67
CA PRO A 761 2.45 -11.19 26.87
C PRO A 761 3.49 -10.05 26.76
N ALA A 762 3.69 -9.33 27.86
CA ALA A 762 4.64 -8.22 27.99
C ALA A 762 6.10 -8.58 27.62
N THR A 763 6.45 -9.86 27.71
CA THR A 763 7.72 -10.45 27.28
C THR A 763 7.47 -11.45 26.17
N GLY A 764 8.28 -11.42 25.11
CA GLY A 764 8.16 -12.27 23.91
C GLY A 764 8.49 -13.76 24.11
N GLU A 765 7.92 -14.41 25.11
CA GLU A 765 7.80 -15.87 25.12
C GLU A 765 6.59 -16.26 24.24
N LEU A 766 6.83 -17.14 23.25
CA LEU A 766 5.76 -17.74 22.46
C LEU A 766 4.85 -18.57 23.37
N ALA A 767 3.67 -18.03 23.68
CA ALA A 767 2.69 -18.65 24.57
C ALA A 767 1.98 -19.84 23.91
N TYR A 768 2.69 -20.96 23.75
CA TYR A 768 2.14 -22.21 23.20
C TYR A 768 1.23 -22.92 24.23
N THR A 769 0.09 -22.29 24.53
CA THR A 769 -0.99 -22.82 25.37
C THR A 769 -2.23 -23.01 24.50
N GLY A 770 -2.43 -24.24 24.04
CA GLY A 770 -3.40 -24.54 22.98
C GLY A 770 -4.85 -24.22 23.33
N ALA A 771 -5.57 -23.67 22.36
CA ALA A 771 -7.03 -23.58 22.36
C ALA A 771 -7.68 -24.97 22.31
N ASP A 772 -8.97 -25.04 22.67
CA ASP A 772 -9.70 -26.28 22.93
C ASP A 772 -9.85 -27.20 21.70
N LEU A 773 -9.05 -28.27 21.63
CA LEU A 773 -9.28 -29.41 20.74
C LEU A 773 -10.44 -30.29 21.24
N THR A 774 -11.67 -29.76 21.22
CA THR A 774 -12.87 -30.55 21.47
C THR A 774 -13.11 -31.56 20.35
N GLY A 775 -12.93 -32.85 20.62
CA GLY A 775 -13.66 -33.88 19.86
C GLY A 775 -12.87 -34.87 19.01
N GLY A 776 -11.57 -35.06 19.24
CA GLY A 776 -10.99 -36.40 19.16
C GLY A 776 -9.91 -36.71 18.11
N ILE A 777 -8.71 -36.99 18.61
CA ILE A 777 -7.76 -38.01 18.11
C ILE A 777 -7.09 -38.70 19.34
N ALA A 778 -7.91 -39.20 20.27
CA ALA A 778 -7.44 -39.89 21.50
C ALA A 778 -6.85 -41.31 21.25
N ALA A 779 -6.46 -41.63 20.01
CA ALA A 779 -6.04 -42.97 19.58
C ALA A 779 -4.59 -43.06 19.07
N ALA A 780 -3.96 -41.95 18.67
CA ALA A 780 -2.62 -41.97 18.06
C ALA A 780 -1.48 -42.01 19.09
N LEU A 781 -1.62 -41.28 20.21
CA LEU A 781 -0.53 -41.02 21.18
C LEU A 781 -0.23 -42.16 22.17
N LEU A 782 -0.79 -43.36 21.96
CA LEU A 782 -0.55 -44.55 22.80
C LEU A 782 0.38 -45.60 22.17
N LEU A 783 0.94 -45.35 20.97
CA LEU A 783 1.78 -46.32 20.25
C LEU A 783 3.30 -46.00 20.24
N VAL A 784 3.71 -44.78 20.56
CA VAL A 784 5.14 -44.37 20.48
C VAL A 784 5.95 -44.84 21.71
N THR A 785 5.34 -44.91 22.88
CA THR A 785 6.02 -45.32 24.14
C THR A 785 6.36 -46.82 24.23
N ALA A 786 5.94 -47.63 23.26
CA ALA A 786 6.30 -49.05 23.16
C ALA A 786 7.60 -49.32 22.36
N GLY A 787 8.09 -48.37 21.57
CA GLY A 787 9.17 -48.62 20.59
C GLY A 787 10.59 -48.72 21.17
N ALA A 788 10.90 -47.96 22.22
CA ALA A 788 12.28 -47.77 22.69
C ALA A 788 12.86 -48.90 23.57
N GLY A 789 12.04 -49.87 24.00
CA GLY A 789 12.40 -50.77 25.11
C GLY A 789 13.19 -52.04 24.80
N VAL A 790 13.39 -52.41 23.53
CA VAL A 790 13.66 -53.84 23.16
C VAL A 790 15.06 -54.12 22.57
N LEU A 791 15.79 -53.12 22.06
CA LEU A 791 16.88 -53.38 21.10
C LEU A 791 18.34 -53.24 21.59
N VAL A 792 18.62 -53.04 22.88
CA VAL A 792 20.00 -52.86 23.40
C VAL A 792 20.55 -54.06 24.21
N VAL A 793 19.73 -55.06 24.58
CA VAL A 793 20.16 -56.20 25.43
C VAL A 793 20.18 -57.54 24.70
N ARG A 794 20.87 -57.64 23.53
CA ARG A 794 21.22 -58.96 22.96
C ARG A 794 22.46 -59.08 22.04
N ARG A 795 23.55 -58.36 22.32
CA ARG A 795 24.87 -58.61 21.68
C ARG A 795 26.03 -58.83 22.65
N ARG A 796 26.10 -60.03 23.25
CA ARG A 796 27.36 -60.67 23.70
C ARG A 796 27.18 -62.19 23.87
N ARG A 797 28.18 -62.97 23.41
CA ARG A 797 28.35 -64.44 23.55
C ARG A 797 27.43 -65.38 22.75
N ALA A 798 27.81 -65.64 21.49
CA ALA A 798 28.08 -66.99 20.98
C ALA A 798 28.92 -66.86 19.70
N GLY A 799 30.01 -67.62 19.55
CA GLY A 799 30.88 -67.52 18.35
C GLY A 799 32.39 -67.64 18.59
N ALA A 800 32.84 -68.63 19.38
CA ALA A 800 34.25 -68.94 19.56
C ALA A 800 34.47 -70.45 19.45
N ALA A 801 34.64 -70.96 18.22
CA ALA A 801 34.91 -72.36 17.95
C ALA A 801 35.73 -72.51 16.64
N ARG A 802 37.00 -72.91 16.81
CA ARG A 802 37.90 -73.70 15.92
C ARG A 802 37.58 -73.69 14.41
N ALA A 803 38.53 -73.41 13.53
CA ALA A 803 39.93 -73.88 13.60
C ALA A 803 40.96 -72.78 13.26
#